data_AF-A0A812XE29-F1
#
_entry.id   AF-A0A812XE29-F1
#
_cell.length_a   1.000
_cell.length_b   1.000
_cell.length_c   1.000
_cell.angle_alpha   90.00
_cell.angle_beta   90.00
_cell.angle_gamma   90.00
#
_symmetry.space_group_name_H-M   'P 1'
#
loop_
_entity.id
_entity.type
_entity.pdbx_description
1 polymer ?
#
loop_
_entity_poly.entity_id
_entity_poly.type
_entity_poly.pdbx_seq_one_letter_code
_entity_poly.pdbx_strand_id
1 'polypeptide(L)'
;MLQKGHASDGRAGHANVANWAKRRLGKGGLFADQVGAFAVPVNELLRDYMGRQQEKHWWLAVLVNPRGGCPNQGPVQEGVSVACLDSFARTGMRYKPPRRALKDGTIEAYSVEISSFSRSGFVALVGFRAQGDGSLGPLVDPRLSRLQFGHRIIKEPELDLKVRNYGDFGVPGVLEGTLEFAFDSSTRICGDYMLHYGGVAEYKPAIKLELRREPNQSQQQVSRLLAGYCGKEWELANPETPYKDSLIAGALQLADTPQQESAHDCGFFILEQVLRLLQLSPTALRSLAQRSTEDVAGLPWPAQREVVKRKKKLREVTADLFVAARRQGTGDVEVLLKQDEVLRKKLLLAMWEGPYFAKAVANLIGMDPGPLPEIPTLPKEEEAKKHEAEEESESDSSARSSSSHRSSSSASSSRSRKRKHEESRSRSRKRARKERKEGHGHRAERPARPPPPPSFTKEDLQGYPSKTLRNLCVQYKVLPPGMVERTDLLKALERLAIVKHAVPAGTAAAAKAVGDRLAGAARPDLPSFTTDDLDTMPISKLKMFCIQFGRLPSGSLEKSDLKKALAPLAKPSTKPKQAFSGNGTAAVHSHHHHKKRALPSFTATELDTMPISRLKSYCIQYGKMPHGPVERTDLVALLKPFAGAGVGAVGAPSVPGALGPGSAATATSFGSQASSAKPAEADSFVLEDLKTMSMKTLKTFCLKHKVMPHGPVEKCDLQKALVLMLLYHVVQGQSDATL
;
A
#
# COMPACT_ATOMS: atom_id res chain seq x y z
N MET A 1 14.91 13.45 6.75
CA MET A 1 15.13 14.09 8.07
C MET A 1 14.34 13.33 9.12
N LEU A 2 15.02 12.51 9.92
CA LEU A 2 14.49 11.86 11.12
C LEU A 2 14.48 12.84 12.32
N GLN A 3 13.99 14.05 12.10
CA GLN A 3 14.12 15.16 13.04
C GLN A 3 12.73 15.60 13.50
N LYS A 4 12.03 14.72 14.21
CA LYS A 4 10.84 15.13 14.96
C LYS A 4 11.31 15.55 16.35
N GLY A 5 10.96 16.77 16.77
CA GLY A 5 11.37 17.32 18.07
C GLY A 5 12.68 18.11 18.08
N HIS A 6 13.09 18.69 16.94
CA HIS A 6 14.23 19.62 16.82
C HIS A 6 15.62 19.08 17.26
N ALA A 7 15.74 17.78 17.51
CA ALA A 7 17.03 17.18 17.83
C ALA A 7 17.95 17.15 16.60
N SER A 8 19.18 17.67 16.76
CA SER A 8 20.23 17.66 15.74
C SER A 8 20.84 16.28 15.51
N ASP A 9 20.88 15.46 16.57
CA ASP A 9 21.46 14.13 16.59
C ASP A 9 20.80 13.23 17.66
N GLY A 10 21.31 12.00 17.79
CA GLY A 10 20.84 11.03 18.78
C GLY A 10 21.02 11.44 20.24
N ARG A 11 22.10 12.16 20.55
CA ARG A 11 22.44 12.60 21.91
C ARG A 11 21.50 13.71 22.37
N ALA A 12 21.18 14.66 21.49
CA ALA A 12 20.13 15.64 21.71
C ALA A 12 18.74 14.98 21.78
N GLY A 13 18.49 14.00 20.91
CA GLY A 13 17.24 13.23 20.87
C GLY A 13 16.96 12.45 22.15
N HIS A 14 18.00 12.00 22.86
CA HIS A 14 17.89 11.34 24.15
C HIS A 14 17.09 12.15 25.18
N ALA A 15 17.34 13.46 25.28
CA ALA A 15 16.64 14.32 26.22
C ALA A 15 15.11 14.32 26.03
N ASN A 16 14.64 14.11 24.79
CA ASN A 16 13.21 14.11 24.46
C ASN A 16 12.46 12.89 25.03
N VAL A 17 13.14 11.77 25.29
CA VAL A 17 12.49 10.52 25.70
C VAL A 17 13.06 9.91 26.97
N ALA A 18 14.21 10.36 27.46
CA ALA A 18 14.85 9.85 28.68
C ALA A 18 13.93 9.88 29.90
N ASN A 19 13.18 10.97 30.10
CA ASN A 19 12.22 11.08 31.19
C ASN A 19 11.05 10.09 31.06
N TRP A 20 10.65 9.77 29.83
CA TRP A 20 9.65 8.73 29.59
C TRP A 20 10.24 7.33 29.85
N ALA A 21 11.45 7.06 29.33
CA ALA A 21 12.15 5.79 29.50
C ALA A 21 12.40 5.48 30.97
N LYS A 22 12.91 6.43 31.75
CA LYS A 22 13.14 6.29 33.20
C LYS A 22 11.85 5.98 33.96
N ARG A 23 10.74 6.64 33.61
CA ARG A 23 9.42 6.40 34.25
C ARG A 23 8.81 5.05 33.90
N ARG A 24 9.01 4.57 32.66
CA ARG A 24 8.38 3.34 32.16
C ARG A 24 9.23 2.09 32.37
N LEU A 25 10.54 2.21 32.25
CA LEU A 25 11.49 1.09 32.29
C LEU A 25 12.21 0.99 33.64
N GLY A 26 12.14 2.03 34.49
CA GLY A 26 12.71 2.04 35.83
C GLY A 26 14.20 2.35 35.86
N LYS A 27 14.88 1.87 36.92
CA LYS A 27 16.31 2.08 37.15
C LYS A 27 17.09 1.31 36.07
N GLY A 28 17.85 2.03 35.25
CA GLY A 28 18.60 1.48 34.11
C GLY A 28 18.07 1.89 32.73
N GLY A 29 16.85 2.44 32.62
CA GLY A 29 16.35 2.98 31.35
C GLY A 29 16.33 1.95 30.22
N LEU A 30 16.85 2.32 29.03
CA LEU A 30 17.03 1.34 27.94
C LEU A 30 18.07 0.26 28.25
N PHE A 31 18.92 0.48 29.25
CA PHE A 31 19.95 -0.45 29.69
C PHE A 31 19.49 -1.30 30.87
N ALA A 32 18.19 -1.52 31.04
CA ALA A 32 17.72 -2.47 32.04
C ALA A 32 17.76 -3.92 31.51
N ASP A 33 17.98 -4.92 32.36
CA ASP A 33 18.14 -6.34 31.96
C ASP A 33 16.92 -6.92 31.25
N GLN A 34 15.74 -6.38 31.54
CA GLN A 34 14.47 -6.73 30.89
C GLN A 34 14.33 -6.16 29.48
N VAL A 35 15.24 -5.29 29.02
CA VAL A 35 15.21 -4.69 27.68
C VAL A 35 16.18 -5.45 26.77
N GLY A 36 15.63 -6.25 25.85
CA GLY A 36 16.43 -6.96 24.84
C GLY A 36 16.64 -6.16 23.55
N ALA A 37 15.70 -5.28 23.20
CA ALA A 37 15.76 -4.47 22.00
C ALA A 37 14.89 -3.20 22.11
N PHE A 38 15.17 -2.23 21.25
CA PHE A 38 14.40 -1.00 21.08
C PHE A 38 14.01 -0.82 19.61
N ALA A 39 12.71 -0.79 19.32
CA ALA A 39 12.18 -0.73 17.96
C ALA A 39 11.70 0.69 17.62
N VAL A 40 12.12 1.20 16.47
CA VAL A 40 11.86 2.57 16.00
C VAL A 40 11.27 2.53 14.60
N PRO A 41 9.97 2.84 14.44
CA PRO A 41 9.37 3.05 13.13
C PRO A 41 10.00 4.26 12.44
N VAL A 42 10.53 4.05 11.25
CA VAL A 42 11.18 5.08 10.43
C VAL A 42 10.23 5.47 9.31
N ASN A 43 9.96 6.77 9.19
CA ASN A 43 9.27 7.35 8.06
C ASN A 43 10.30 7.97 7.11
N GLU A 44 10.46 7.35 5.96
CA GLU A 44 11.36 7.77 4.90
C GLU A 44 10.58 8.44 3.76
N LEU A 45 11.07 9.60 3.32
CA LEU A 45 10.54 10.28 2.14
C LEU A 45 11.33 9.80 0.93
N LEU A 46 10.70 8.98 0.08
CA LEU A 46 11.28 8.53 -1.16
C LEU A 46 11.31 9.68 -2.16
N ARG A 47 12.44 9.77 -2.86
CA ARG A 47 12.67 10.77 -3.89
C ARG A 47 12.89 10.08 -5.22
N ASP A 48 12.38 10.67 -6.28
CA ASP A 48 12.66 10.23 -7.65
C ASP A 48 14.10 10.60 -8.07
N TYR A 49 14.48 10.24 -9.30
CA TYR A 49 15.79 10.54 -9.87
C TYR A 49 16.06 12.04 -10.06
N MET A 50 15.01 12.89 -10.01
CA MET A 50 15.13 14.35 -10.03
C MET A 50 15.12 14.96 -8.62
N GLY A 51 15.12 14.12 -7.58
CA GLY A 51 15.10 14.54 -6.18
C GLY A 51 13.72 15.01 -5.68
N ARG A 52 12.66 14.89 -6.48
CA ARG A 52 11.29 15.27 -6.08
C ARG A 52 10.71 14.20 -5.16
N GLN A 53 9.94 14.64 -4.16
CA GLN A 53 9.28 13.70 -3.24
C GLN A 53 8.20 12.92 -3.99
N GLN A 54 8.30 11.60 -3.94
CA GLN A 54 7.39 10.70 -4.63
C GLN A 54 6.42 10.07 -3.65
N GLU A 55 6.95 9.39 -2.61
CA GLU A 55 6.16 8.58 -1.70
C GLU A 55 6.71 8.60 -0.28
N LYS A 56 5.86 8.26 0.69
CA LYS A 56 6.26 7.99 2.08
C LYS A 56 6.36 6.49 2.27
N HIS A 57 7.53 6.03 2.70
CA HIS A 57 7.77 4.64 3.01
C HIS A 57 8.09 4.48 4.50
N TRP A 58 7.50 3.46 5.11
CA TRP A 58 7.76 3.15 6.50
C TRP A 58 8.54 1.84 6.60
N TRP A 59 9.57 1.82 7.44
CA TRP A 59 10.30 0.60 7.79
C TRP A 59 10.66 0.58 9.28
N LEU A 60 11.11 -0.55 9.81
CA LEU A 60 11.42 -0.70 11.23
C LEU A 60 12.93 -0.80 11.45
N ALA A 61 13.48 0.09 12.26
CA ALA A 61 14.82 -0.06 12.82
C ALA A 61 14.72 -0.71 14.19
N VAL A 62 15.51 -1.74 14.46
CA VAL A 62 15.54 -2.43 15.74
C VAL A 62 16.96 -2.38 16.28
N LEU A 63 17.17 -1.60 17.33
CA LEU A 63 18.41 -1.62 18.10
C LEU A 63 18.37 -2.86 19.00
N VAL A 64 19.22 -3.85 18.70
CA VAL A 64 19.29 -5.12 19.40
C VAL A 64 20.43 -5.08 20.40
N ASN A 65 20.15 -5.52 21.63
CA ASN A 65 21.05 -5.42 22.77
C ASN A 65 21.58 -3.99 23.00
N PRO A 66 20.74 -3.02 23.40
CA PRO A 66 21.18 -1.64 23.63
C PRO A 66 22.31 -1.51 24.67
N ARG A 67 22.46 -2.49 25.56
CA ARG A 67 23.55 -2.59 26.56
C ARG A 67 24.87 -3.14 26.01
N GLY A 68 24.84 -3.73 24.82
CA GLY A 68 25.99 -4.38 24.21
C GLY A 68 27.17 -3.41 24.02
N GLY A 69 28.39 -3.94 24.13
CA GLY A 69 29.63 -3.18 24.13
C GLY A 69 30.12 -2.75 25.53
N CYS A 70 29.54 -3.30 26.60
CA CYS A 70 29.97 -3.03 27.97
C CYS A 70 31.31 -3.73 28.30
N PRO A 71 32.40 -3.00 28.61
CA PRO A 71 33.69 -3.64 28.93
C PRO A 71 33.73 -4.33 30.30
N ASN A 72 32.77 -4.07 31.20
CA ASN A 72 32.79 -4.57 32.58
C ASN A 72 31.93 -5.82 32.84
N GLN A 73 31.42 -6.50 31.80
CA GLN A 73 30.62 -7.72 31.96
C GLN A 73 31.34 -8.95 31.40
N GLY A 74 32.32 -9.43 32.18
CA GLY A 74 32.91 -10.75 31.98
C GLY A 74 33.75 -10.94 30.70
N PRO A 75 34.21 -12.16 30.43
CA PRO A 75 35.12 -12.46 29.31
C PRO A 75 34.47 -12.40 27.91
N VAL A 76 33.15 -12.13 27.82
CA VAL A 76 32.40 -12.15 26.54
C VAL A 76 31.88 -10.75 26.24
N GLN A 77 32.45 -10.08 25.23
CA GLN A 77 31.87 -8.86 24.70
C GLN A 77 30.49 -9.16 24.09
N GLU A 78 29.43 -8.68 24.73
CA GLU A 78 28.11 -8.73 24.13
C GLU A 78 28.02 -7.73 22.97
N GLY A 79 27.64 -8.19 21.78
CA GLY A 79 27.48 -7.32 20.61
C GLY A 79 26.23 -6.45 20.71
N VAL A 80 26.28 -5.27 20.11
CA VAL A 80 25.13 -4.39 19.85
C VAL A 80 24.97 -4.28 18.33
N SER A 81 23.74 -4.32 17.82
CA SER A 81 23.47 -4.18 16.39
C SER A 81 22.21 -3.37 16.11
N VAL A 82 22.12 -2.82 14.90
CA VAL A 82 20.88 -2.20 14.41
C VAL A 82 20.37 -3.03 13.24
N ALA A 83 19.25 -3.72 13.42
CA ALA A 83 18.57 -4.43 12.34
C ALA A 83 17.62 -3.49 11.59
N CYS A 84 17.84 -3.34 10.28
CA CYS A 84 16.93 -2.61 9.39
C CYS A 84 15.97 -3.59 8.71
N LEU A 85 14.73 -3.63 9.20
CA LEU A 85 13.66 -4.43 8.64
C LEU A 85 12.86 -3.57 7.65
N ASP A 86 13.33 -3.57 6.40
CA ASP A 86 12.78 -2.77 5.32
C ASP A 86 12.16 -3.67 4.25
N SER A 87 10.82 -3.64 4.17
CA SER A 87 10.02 -4.40 3.22
C SER A 87 10.04 -3.83 1.80
N PHE A 88 10.84 -2.80 1.54
CA PHE A 88 11.03 -2.21 0.21
C PHE A 88 12.50 -2.18 -0.21
N ALA A 89 12.85 -3.09 -1.11
CA ALA A 89 14.17 -3.28 -1.63
C ALA A 89 14.56 -2.09 -2.50
N ARG A 90 15.71 -1.50 -2.20
CA ARG A 90 16.35 -0.47 -3.02
C ARG A 90 17.82 -0.80 -3.07
N THR A 91 18.19 -1.64 -4.02
CA THR A 91 19.58 -2.02 -4.22
C THR A 91 19.93 -1.98 -5.70
N GLY A 92 21.18 -1.68 -6.02
CA GLY A 92 21.66 -1.71 -7.38
C GLY A 92 23.16 -1.79 -7.45
N MET A 93 23.61 -2.40 -8.54
CA MET A 93 25.00 -2.54 -8.91
C MET A 93 25.21 -1.90 -10.27
N ARG A 94 26.27 -1.11 -10.39
CA ARG A 94 26.79 -0.66 -11.68
C ARG A 94 28.06 -1.44 -11.97
N TYR A 95 28.17 -1.98 -13.17
CA TYR A 95 29.32 -2.77 -13.58
C TYR A 95 30.31 -1.88 -14.34
N LYS A 96 31.55 -1.81 -13.83
CA LYS A 96 32.67 -1.11 -14.46
C LYS A 96 33.90 -2.04 -14.43
N PRO A 97 34.36 -2.57 -15.57
CA PRO A 97 33.72 -2.48 -16.89
C PRO A 97 32.34 -3.18 -16.94
N PRO A 98 31.49 -2.89 -17.94
CA PRO A 98 30.24 -3.61 -18.16
C PRO A 98 30.46 -5.12 -18.29
N ARG A 99 29.46 -5.92 -17.89
CA ARG A 99 29.52 -7.38 -18.10
C ARG A 99 29.14 -7.67 -19.56
N ARG A 100 29.97 -8.42 -20.28
CA ARG A 100 29.81 -8.66 -21.73
C ARG A 100 29.53 -10.13 -22.03
N ALA A 101 28.69 -10.39 -23.02
CA ALA A 101 28.53 -11.68 -23.68
C ALA A 101 28.49 -11.50 -25.20
N LEU A 102 28.87 -12.54 -25.95
CA LEU A 102 28.92 -12.55 -27.40
C LEU A 102 27.90 -13.55 -27.97
N LYS A 103 27.35 -13.27 -29.15
CA LYS A 103 26.46 -14.23 -29.81
C LYS A 103 27.26 -15.47 -30.20
N ASP A 104 26.67 -16.65 -29.97
CA ASP A 104 27.33 -17.93 -30.26
C ASP A 104 27.83 -17.98 -31.72
N GLY A 105 29.05 -18.48 -31.93
CA GLY A 105 29.66 -18.55 -33.26
C GLY A 105 30.23 -17.24 -33.82
N THR A 106 30.28 -16.15 -33.05
CA THR A 106 30.91 -14.88 -33.47
C THR A 106 32.15 -14.54 -32.65
N ILE A 107 33.18 -13.98 -33.30
CA ILE A 107 34.41 -13.59 -32.60
C ILE A 107 34.23 -12.26 -31.85
N GLU A 108 33.56 -11.24 -32.43
CA GLU A 108 33.11 -10.02 -31.72
C GLU A 108 31.93 -9.28 -32.39
N ALA A 109 31.44 -9.79 -33.53
CA ALA A 109 30.46 -9.12 -34.40
C ALA A 109 29.13 -8.80 -33.69
N TYR A 110 28.72 -9.63 -32.74
CA TYR A 110 27.50 -9.46 -31.97
C TYR A 110 27.79 -9.54 -30.49
N SER A 111 27.51 -8.46 -29.77
CA SER A 111 27.77 -8.39 -28.33
C SER A 111 26.60 -7.77 -27.58
N VAL A 112 26.48 -8.15 -26.31
CA VAL A 112 25.60 -7.50 -25.35
C VAL A 112 26.40 -7.15 -24.11
N GLU A 113 26.23 -5.92 -23.64
CA GLU A 113 26.86 -5.36 -22.45
C GLU A 113 25.80 -4.98 -21.43
N ILE A 114 26.01 -5.39 -20.19
CA ILE A 114 25.16 -5.06 -19.04
C ILE A 114 25.91 -4.04 -18.17
N SER A 115 25.35 -2.83 -18.11
CA SER A 115 25.95 -1.70 -17.38
C SER A 115 25.45 -1.59 -15.95
N SER A 116 24.24 -2.10 -15.67
CA SER A 116 23.66 -2.07 -14.33
C SER A 116 22.64 -3.18 -14.10
N PHE A 117 22.55 -3.63 -12.86
CA PHE A 117 21.48 -4.48 -12.36
C PHE A 117 20.97 -3.93 -11.04
N SER A 118 19.67 -3.69 -10.93
CA SER A 118 19.07 -3.11 -9.72
C SER A 118 17.73 -3.73 -9.41
N ARG A 119 17.31 -3.58 -8.15
CA ARG A 119 16.00 -4.00 -7.67
C ARG A 119 15.32 -2.85 -6.94
N SER A 120 14.07 -2.60 -7.31
CA SER A 120 13.15 -1.66 -6.67
C SER A 120 11.87 -2.39 -6.30
N GLY A 121 11.70 -2.66 -5.01
CA GLY A 121 10.62 -3.51 -4.50
C GLY A 121 10.64 -4.92 -5.11
N PHE A 122 9.59 -5.26 -5.83
CA PHE A 122 9.41 -6.55 -6.51
C PHE A 122 9.87 -6.53 -7.97
N VAL A 123 10.55 -5.47 -8.42
CA VAL A 123 10.98 -5.34 -9.81
C VAL A 123 12.50 -5.34 -9.89
N ALA A 124 13.07 -6.14 -10.79
CA ALA A 124 14.48 -6.10 -11.11
C ALA A 124 14.72 -5.50 -12.50
N LEU A 125 15.62 -4.53 -12.57
CA LEU A 125 15.94 -3.74 -13.75
C LEU A 125 17.36 -4.05 -14.21
N VAL A 126 17.50 -4.52 -15.45
CA VAL A 126 18.78 -4.79 -16.10
C VAL A 126 18.99 -3.78 -17.22
N GLY A 127 19.98 -2.89 -17.06
CA GLY A 127 20.38 -1.93 -18.09
C GLY A 127 21.34 -2.58 -19.08
N PHE A 128 21.01 -2.58 -20.37
CA PHE A 128 21.77 -3.28 -21.40
C PHE A 128 22.02 -2.42 -22.64
N ARG A 129 23.05 -2.82 -23.39
CA ARG A 129 23.36 -2.35 -24.75
C ARG A 129 23.81 -3.53 -25.60
N ALA A 130 23.10 -3.81 -26.68
CA ALA A 130 23.43 -4.85 -27.65
C ALA A 130 23.81 -4.23 -28.99
N GLN A 131 24.82 -4.80 -29.66
CA GLN A 131 25.33 -4.34 -30.94
C GLN A 131 25.58 -5.52 -31.87
N GLY A 132 25.38 -5.29 -33.16
CA GLY A 132 25.59 -6.26 -34.24
C GLY A 132 26.07 -5.53 -35.50
N ASP A 133 26.97 -6.14 -36.26
CA ASP A 133 27.48 -5.57 -37.52
C ASP A 133 26.60 -5.88 -38.76
N GLY A 134 25.53 -6.65 -38.58
CA GLY A 134 24.64 -7.10 -39.66
C GLY A 134 25.05 -8.41 -40.34
N SER A 135 26.22 -8.98 -40.02
CA SER A 135 26.72 -10.22 -40.66
C SER A 135 25.86 -11.46 -40.42
N LEU A 136 25.08 -11.49 -39.33
CA LEU A 136 24.15 -12.56 -38.98
C LEU A 136 22.68 -12.10 -38.98
N GLY A 137 22.39 -10.99 -39.67
CA GLY A 137 21.06 -10.40 -39.70
C GLY A 137 20.71 -9.58 -38.45
N PRO A 138 19.42 -9.39 -38.15
CA PRO A 138 18.99 -8.53 -37.06
C PRO A 138 19.39 -9.05 -35.67
N LEU A 139 19.49 -8.11 -34.72
CA LEU A 139 19.66 -8.41 -33.30
C LEU A 139 18.50 -9.22 -32.73
N VAL A 140 18.80 -10.11 -31.78
CA VAL A 140 17.81 -10.96 -31.10
C VAL A 140 16.84 -10.10 -30.27
N ASP A 141 15.56 -10.47 -30.21
CA ASP A 141 14.55 -9.77 -29.40
C ASP A 141 14.91 -9.88 -27.90
N PRO A 142 15.18 -8.75 -27.21
CA PRO A 142 15.51 -8.75 -25.79
C PRO A 142 14.40 -9.34 -24.91
N ARG A 143 13.13 -9.38 -25.36
CA ARG A 143 12.01 -9.95 -24.60
C ARG A 143 12.11 -11.47 -24.40
N LEU A 144 12.95 -12.15 -25.17
CA LEU A 144 13.22 -13.57 -25.00
C LEU A 144 14.21 -13.86 -23.86
N SER A 145 14.76 -12.80 -23.24
CA SER A 145 15.72 -12.93 -22.15
C SER A 145 15.11 -13.61 -20.92
N ARG A 146 15.95 -14.34 -20.19
CA ARG A 146 15.58 -15.03 -18.95
C ARG A 146 16.53 -14.68 -17.84
N LEU A 147 16.00 -14.44 -16.65
CA LEU A 147 16.78 -14.23 -15.44
C LEU A 147 16.63 -15.44 -14.52
N GLN A 148 17.74 -16.11 -14.23
CA GLN A 148 17.77 -17.30 -13.39
C GLN A 148 18.36 -16.97 -12.02
N PHE A 149 17.73 -17.48 -10.96
CA PHE A 149 18.21 -17.41 -9.58
C PHE A 149 17.98 -18.75 -8.90
N GLY A 150 19.08 -19.45 -8.54
CA GLY A 150 19.01 -20.84 -8.08
C GLY A 150 18.32 -21.74 -9.12
N HIS A 151 17.24 -22.42 -8.70
CA HIS A 151 16.43 -23.29 -9.57
C HIS A 151 15.26 -22.54 -10.25
N ARG A 152 15.09 -21.25 -9.98
CA ARG A 152 13.97 -20.46 -10.51
C ARG A 152 14.40 -19.71 -11.77
N ILE A 153 13.48 -19.60 -12.72
CA ILE A 153 13.67 -18.88 -13.97
C ILE A 153 12.51 -17.89 -14.15
N ILE A 154 12.85 -16.62 -14.26
CA ILE A 154 11.94 -15.53 -14.53
C ILE A 154 12.05 -15.20 -16.02
N LYS A 155 10.90 -15.14 -16.69
CA LYS A 155 10.78 -15.00 -18.15
C LYS A 155 10.00 -13.74 -18.47
N GLU A 156 9.94 -13.42 -19.77
CA GLU A 156 9.07 -12.38 -20.33
C GLU A 156 9.28 -11.01 -19.66
N PRO A 157 10.51 -10.47 -19.65
CA PRO A 157 10.74 -9.13 -19.16
C PRO A 157 9.97 -8.09 -19.96
N GLU A 158 9.47 -7.05 -19.29
CA GLU A 158 9.07 -5.84 -19.99
C GLU A 158 10.32 -5.15 -20.54
N LEU A 159 10.17 -4.52 -21.72
CA LEU A 159 11.28 -3.92 -22.45
C LEU A 159 11.02 -2.44 -22.68
N ASP A 160 11.91 -1.61 -22.14
CA ASP A 160 11.96 -0.16 -22.38
C ASP A 160 13.23 0.19 -23.14
N LEU A 161 13.09 0.61 -24.41
CA LEU A 161 14.21 0.91 -25.29
C LEU A 161 14.42 2.42 -25.43
N LYS A 162 15.66 2.84 -25.21
CA LYS A 162 16.16 4.18 -25.57
C LYS A 162 16.61 4.25 -27.03
N VAL A 163 17.24 3.17 -27.50
CA VAL A 163 17.67 3.01 -28.89
C VAL A 163 17.05 1.74 -29.44
N ARG A 164 16.33 1.87 -30.56
CA ARG A 164 15.61 0.77 -31.21
C ARG A 164 16.03 0.64 -32.67
N ASN A 165 17.24 0.14 -32.90
CA ASN A 165 17.70 -0.28 -34.22
C ASN A 165 18.08 -1.76 -34.19
N TYR A 166 17.25 -2.63 -34.75
CA TYR A 166 17.55 -4.06 -34.79
C TYR A 166 18.66 -4.40 -35.81
N GLY A 167 18.97 -3.52 -36.74
CA GLY A 167 19.79 -3.86 -37.91
C GLY A 167 19.05 -4.80 -38.86
N ASP A 168 19.78 -5.31 -39.84
CA ASP A 168 19.33 -6.30 -40.83
C ASP A 168 20.55 -7.00 -41.44
N PHE A 169 20.35 -7.89 -42.41
CA PHE A 169 21.44 -8.51 -43.15
C PHE A 169 22.32 -7.46 -43.85
N GLY A 170 23.59 -7.40 -43.45
CA GLY A 170 24.56 -6.40 -43.90
C GLY A 170 24.36 -4.99 -43.33
N VAL A 171 23.39 -4.80 -42.43
CA VAL A 171 23.08 -3.52 -41.81
C VAL A 171 23.33 -3.58 -40.30
N PRO A 172 24.26 -2.78 -39.75
CA PRO A 172 24.54 -2.77 -38.33
C PRO A 172 23.32 -2.41 -37.46
N GLY A 173 23.17 -3.13 -36.35
CA GLY A 173 22.11 -2.95 -35.36
C GLY A 173 22.64 -2.49 -34.01
N VAL A 174 21.85 -1.68 -33.30
CA VAL A 174 22.10 -1.27 -31.91
C VAL A 174 20.78 -1.20 -31.14
N LEU A 175 20.70 -1.95 -30.03
CA LEU A 175 19.63 -1.85 -29.05
C LEU A 175 20.19 -1.36 -27.72
N GLU A 176 19.56 -0.37 -27.11
CA GLU A 176 19.92 0.10 -25.77
C GLU A 176 18.65 0.34 -24.97
N GLY A 177 18.61 -0.18 -23.74
CA GLY A 177 17.40 -0.10 -22.93
C GLY A 177 17.51 -0.77 -21.57
N THR A 178 16.35 -1.03 -21.00
CA THR A 178 16.19 -1.72 -19.72
C THR A 178 15.26 -2.91 -19.90
N LEU A 179 15.67 -4.07 -19.37
CA LEU A 179 14.81 -5.22 -19.16
C LEU A 179 14.26 -5.18 -17.74
N GLU A 180 12.95 -5.29 -17.60
CA GLU A 180 12.25 -5.27 -16.34
C GLU A 180 11.66 -6.66 -16.04
N PHE A 181 12.18 -7.31 -14.98
CA PHE A 181 11.73 -8.61 -14.51
C PHE A 181 10.88 -8.45 -13.25
N ALA A 182 9.66 -8.96 -13.27
CA ALA A 182 8.79 -9.01 -12.08
C ALA A 182 9.19 -10.19 -11.18
N PHE A 183 9.48 -9.90 -9.92
CA PHE A 183 9.80 -10.86 -8.86
C PHE A 183 8.59 -11.05 -7.96
N ASP A 184 8.54 -12.19 -7.29
CA ASP A 184 7.59 -12.43 -6.20
C ASP A 184 8.19 -12.06 -4.83
N SER A 185 7.34 -11.99 -3.81
CA SER A 185 7.77 -11.73 -2.42
C SER A 185 8.67 -12.80 -1.82
N SER A 186 8.82 -13.96 -2.47
CA SER A 186 9.70 -15.04 -2.03
C SER A 186 11.11 -14.98 -2.63
N THR A 187 11.35 -14.04 -3.55
CA THR A 187 12.66 -13.86 -4.17
C THR A 187 13.53 -12.98 -3.28
N ARG A 188 14.67 -13.51 -2.84
CA ARG A 188 15.68 -12.80 -2.02
C ARG A 188 16.14 -11.51 -2.66
N ILE A 189 16.32 -10.43 -1.89
CA ILE A 189 16.79 -9.15 -2.41
C ILE A 189 18.19 -9.29 -3.00
N CYS A 190 19.04 -10.07 -2.35
CA CYS A 190 20.44 -10.26 -2.74
C CYS A 190 20.70 -11.65 -3.32
N GLY A 191 21.77 -11.72 -4.11
CA GLY A 191 22.31 -12.98 -4.58
C GLY A 191 22.89 -12.92 -5.99
N ASP A 192 23.24 -14.09 -6.48
CA ASP A 192 23.77 -14.32 -7.81
C ASP A 192 22.65 -14.67 -8.79
N TYR A 193 22.56 -13.89 -9.86
CA TYR A 193 21.60 -14.07 -10.94
C TYR A 193 22.35 -14.39 -12.23
N MET A 194 21.76 -15.23 -13.06
CA MET A 194 22.28 -15.55 -14.39
C MET A 194 21.31 -15.00 -15.43
N LEU A 195 21.76 -14.02 -16.21
CA LEU A 195 21.00 -13.48 -17.34
C LEU A 195 21.36 -14.25 -18.61
N HIS A 196 20.34 -14.84 -19.22
CA HIS A 196 20.38 -15.41 -20.56
C HIS A 196 19.73 -14.40 -21.50
N TYR A 197 20.53 -13.55 -22.15
CA TYR A 197 20.03 -12.48 -23.01
C TYR A 197 19.54 -13.04 -24.36
N GLY A 198 18.34 -12.64 -24.78
CA GLY A 198 17.75 -13.07 -26.05
C GLY A 198 17.29 -14.53 -26.11
N GLY A 199 17.55 -15.33 -25.07
CA GLY A 199 17.23 -16.74 -25.03
C GLY A 199 18.35 -17.57 -24.37
N VAL A 200 18.10 -18.86 -24.18
CA VAL A 200 19.13 -19.77 -23.66
C VAL A 200 20.12 -20.08 -24.79
N ALA A 201 21.42 -19.93 -24.50
CA ALA A 201 22.54 -20.22 -25.41
C ALA A 201 22.71 -19.28 -26.63
N GLU A 202 21.85 -18.27 -26.81
CA GLU A 202 22.01 -17.25 -27.87
C GLU A 202 23.30 -16.44 -27.69
N TYR A 203 23.53 -15.96 -26.47
CA TYR A 203 24.74 -15.24 -26.08
C TYR A 203 25.50 -16.01 -25.01
N LYS A 204 26.83 -16.11 -25.17
CA LYS A 204 27.74 -16.83 -24.27
C LYS A 204 28.90 -15.93 -23.81
N PRO A 205 29.40 -16.11 -22.57
CA PRO A 205 28.77 -16.91 -21.51
C PRO A 205 27.46 -16.28 -21.02
N ALA A 206 26.62 -17.05 -20.33
CA ALA A 206 25.50 -16.46 -19.59
C ALA A 206 26.05 -15.44 -18.58
N ILE A 207 25.39 -14.28 -18.48
CA ILE A 207 25.95 -13.14 -17.77
C ILE A 207 25.64 -13.27 -16.29
N LYS A 208 26.68 -13.43 -15.47
CA LYS A 208 26.57 -13.43 -14.01
C LYS A 208 26.35 -12.00 -13.50
N LEU A 209 25.20 -11.77 -12.89
CA LEU A 209 24.79 -10.51 -12.27
C LEU A 209 24.71 -10.72 -10.76
N GLU A 210 25.65 -10.11 -10.03
CA GLU A 210 25.62 -10.12 -8.58
C GLU A 210 24.86 -8.89 -8.07
N LEU A 211 23.97 -9.10 -7.09
CA LEU A 211 23.24 -8.03 -6.40
C LEU A 211 23.53 -8.09 -4.90
N ARG A 212 24.29 -7.11 -4.42
CA ARG A 212 24.60 -6.92 -3.00
C ARG A 212 23.77 -5.79 -2.43
N ARG A 213 23.49 -5.80 -1.13
CA ARG A 213 22.78 -4.70 -0.47
C ARG A 213 23.78 -3.90 0.36
N GLU A 214 23.83 -2.61 0.07
CA GLU A 214 24.54 -1.64 0.88
C GLU A 214 23.53 -0.80 1.66
N PRO A 215 23.88 -0.33 2.86
CA PRO A 215 22.97 0.50 3.64
C PRO A 215 22.77 1.83 2.95
N ASN A 216 21.52 2.19 2.70
CA ASN A 216 21.21 3.47 2.07
C ASN A 216 21.46 4.65 3.03
N GLN A 217 21.45 5.88 2.51
CA GLN A 217 21.72 7.08 3.30
C GLN A 217 20.78 7.21 4.51
N SER A 218 19.50 6.89 4.36
CA SER A 218 18.52 6.93 5.45
C SER A 218 18.86 5.91 6.54
N GLN A 219 19.19 4.68 6.17
CA GLN A 219 19.58 3.61 7.11
C GLN A 219 20.86 3.97 7.87
N GLN A 220 21.86 4.52 7.18
CA GLN A 220 23.09 5.02 7.83
C GLN A 220 22.79 6.16 8.81
N GLN A 221 21.90 7.09 8.46
CA GLN A 221 21.49 8.18 9.34
C GLN A 221 20.76 7.67 10.59
N VAL A 222 19.84 6.72 10.44
CA VAL A 222 19.15 6.07 11.58
C VAL A 222 20.17 5.39 12.49
N SER A 223 21.10 4.62 11.93
CA SER A 223 22.15 3.93 12.70
C SER A 223 22.96 4.92 13.54
N ARG A 224 23.42 6.03 12.96
CA ARG A 224 24.14 7.09 13.70
C ARG A 224 23.29 7.75 14.78
N LEU A 225 21.99 7.97 14.52
CA LEU A 225 21.08 8.54 15.49
C LEU A 225 20.88 7.60 16.69
N LEU A 226 20.68 6.30 16.45
CA LEU A 226 20.57 5.31 17.51
C LEU A 226 21.89 5.15 18.27
N ALA A 227 23.03 5.19 17.58
CA ALA A 227 24.35 5.16 18.20
C ALA A 227 24.55 6.32 19.19
N GLY A 228 24.22 7.55 18.78
CA GLY A 228 24.29 8.71 19.67
C GLY A 228 23.33 8.63 20.85
N TYR A 229 22.13 8.06 20.65
CA TYR A 229 21.19 7.80 21.74
C TYR A 229 21.81 6.87 22.79
N CYS A 230 22.34 5.71 22.35
CA CYS A 230 23.01 4.75 23.23
C CYS A 230 24.23 5.34 23.93
N GLY A 231 25.05 6.12 23.19
CA GLY A 231 26.19 6.81 23.77
C GLY A 231 25.80 7.74 24.91
N LYS A 232 24.64 8.41 24.81
CA LYS A 232 24.13 9.27 25.89
C LYS A 232 23.59 8.48 27.09
N GLU A 233 22.81 7.42 26.87
CA GLU A 233 22.39 6.52 27.96
C GLU A 233 23.61 5.94 28.69
N TRP A 234 24.66 5.60 27.93
CA TRP A 234 25.90 5.07 28.46
C TRP A 234 26.62 6.05 29.38
N GLU A 235 26.85 7.29 28.95
CA GLU A 235 27.50 8.31 29.77
C GLU A 235 26.78 8.54 31.10
N LEU A 236 25.45 8.43 31.11
CA LEU A 236 24.65 8.56 32.32
C LEU A 236 24.75 7.34 33.24
N ALA A 237 24.91 6.15 32.67
CA ALA A 237 25.03 4.91 33.43
C ALA A 237 26.46 4.63 33.92
N ASN A 238 27.47 5.01 33.12
CA ASN A 238 28.90 4.74 33.35
C ASN A 238 29.75 6.00 33.07
N PRO A 239 29.74 7.01 33.96
CA PRO A 239 30.42 8.29 33.72
C PRO A 239 31.93 8.19 33.48
N GLU A 240 32.56 7.13 34.01
CA GLU A 240 34.02 6.94 33.98
C GLU A 240 34.52 6.24 32.71
N THR A 241 33.63 5.64 31.91
CA THR A 241 34.01 4.88 30.72
C THR A 241 33.43 5.53 29.46
N PRO A 242 34.24 6.05 28.54
CA PRO A 242 33.72 6.66 27.31
C PRO A 242 33.12 5.60 26.39
N TYR A 243 31.91 5.86 25.88
CA TYR A 243 31.28 5.02 24.87
C TYR A 243 31.90 5.28 23.49
N LYS A 244 32.12 4.22 22.71
CA LYS A 244 32.55 4.34 21.31
C LYS A 244 31.34 4.22 20.39
N ASP A 245 30.79 5.35 19.95
CA ASP A 245 29.65 5.41 19.01
C ASP A 245 29.90 4.59 17.71
N SER A 246 31.17 4.40 17.33
CA SER A 246 31.58 3.58 16.18
C SER A 246 31.23 2.09 16.30
N LEU A 247 31.04 1.56 17.51
CA LEU A 247 30.66 0.16 17.75
C LEU A 247 29.28 -0.16 17.16
N ILE A 248 28.32 0.75 17.33
CA ILE A 248 26.96 0.59 16.78
C ILE A 248 26.93 0.97 15.30
N ALA A 249 27.60 2.05 14.92
CA ALA A 249 27.57 2.55 13.55
C ALA A 249 28.10 1.51 12.53
N GLY A 250 29.03 0.64 12.95
CA GLY A 250 29.56 -0.47 12.15
C GLY A 250 28.74 -1.76 12.18
N ALA A 251 27.76 -1.90 13.09
CA ALA A 251 27.00 -3.12 13.33
C ALA A 251 25.58 -3.08 12.75
N LEU A 252 25.45 -2.59 11.51
CA LEU A 252 24.18 -2.48 10.81
C LEU A 252 23.84 -3.80 10.11
N GLN A 253 22.74 -4.43 10.51
CA GLN A 253 22.23 -5.67 9.92
C GLN A 253 21.10 -5.35 8.93
N LEU A 254 21.31 -5.65 7.65
CA LEU A 254 20.33 -5.41 6.58
C LEU A 254 19.55 -6.69 6.28
N ALA A 255 18.67 -7.09 7.19
CA ALA A 255 17.88 -8.31 7.06
C ALA A 255 17.13 -8.35 5.71
N ASP A 256 17.27 -9.47 4.99
CA ASP A 256 16.58 -9.72 3.72
C ASP A 256 15.12 -10.15 3.99
N THR A 257 14.33 -9.21 4.53
CA THR A 257 12.93 -9.46 4.84
C THR A 257 12.10 -9.56 3.56
N PRO A 258 11.05 -10.40 3.53
CA PRO A 258 10.13 -10.48 2.39
C PRO A 258 9.60 -9.12 1.97
N GLN A 259 9.42 -8.98 0.66
CA GLN A 259 9.10 -7.71 0.02
C GLN A 259 7.60 -7.45 -0.03
N GLN A 260 7.21 -6.20 0.18
CA GLN A 260 5.84 -5.79 -0.06
C GLN A 260 5.55 -5.79 -1.56
N GLU A 261 4.41 -6.36 -1.92
CA GLU A 261 3.93 -6.38 -3.32
C GLU A 261 3.10 -5.12 -3.64
N SER A 262 2.68 -4.38 -2.60
CA SER A 262 1.97 -3.10 -2.72
C SER A 262 2.77 -1.97 -2.06
N ALA A 263 2.67 -0.75 -2.60
CA ALA A 263 3.32 0.42 -2.00
C ALA A 263 2.64 0.92 -0.70
N HIS A 264 1.60 0.25 -0.22
CA HIS A 264 0.71 0.76 0.84
C HIS A 264 0.64 -0.10 2.09
N ASP A 265 1.28 -1.28 2.10
CA ASP A 265 1.21 -2.21 3.24
C ASP A 265 2.38 -2.07 4.22
N CYS A 266 3.34 -1.17 3.97
CA CYS A 266 4.53 -0.96 4.81
C CYS A 266 4.22 -0.81 6.32
N GLY A 267 3.12 -0.12 6.68
CA GLY A 267 2.68 -0.01 8.07
C GLY A 267 2.24 -1.35 8.70
N PHE A 268 1.59 -2.22 7.93
CA PHE A 268 1.22 -3.55 8.40
C PHE A 268 2.42 -4.49 8.49
N PHE A 269 3.41 -4.34 7.61
CA PHE A 269 4.70 -5.06 7.73
C PHE A 269 5.39 -4.70 9.04
N ILE A 270 5.48 -3.42 9.38
CA ILE A 270 6.06 -2.98 10.67
C ILE A 270 5.31 -3.59 11.84
N LEU A 271 3.98 -3.52 11.82
CA LEU A 271 3.15 -4.08 12.90
C LEU A 271 3.42 -5.59 13.08
N GLU A 272 3.44 -6.34 11.99
CA GLU A 272 3.68 -7.78 12.02
C GLU A 272 5.10 -8.12 12.49
N GLN A 273 6.11 -7.33 12.10
CA GLN A 273 7.48 -7.47 12.60
C GLN A 273 7.56 -7.19 14.11
N VAL A 274 6.91 -6.13 14.60
CA VAL A 274 6.83 -5.83 16.03
C VAL A 274 6.15 -6.97 16.79
N LEU A 275 5.03 -7.48 16.30
CA LEU A 275 4.32 -8.59 16.93
C LEU A 275 5.16 -9.87 17.00
N ARG A 276 5.98 -10.15 15.98
CA ARG A 276 6.93 -11.27 15.99
C ARG A 276 8.06 -11.08 16.99
N LEU A 277 8.63 -9.88 17.06
CA LEU A 277 9.68 -9.55 18.03
C LEU A 277 9.19 -9.59 19.48
N LEU A 278 7.93 -9.20 19.73
CA LEU A 278 7.31 -9.28 21.05
C LEU A 278 7.11 -10.72 21.56
N GLN A 279 7.25 -11.74 20.70
CA GLN A 279 7.23 -13.14 21.11
C GLN A 279 8.56 -13.59 21.75
N LEU A 280 9.61 -12.79 21.61
CA LEU A 280 10.96 -13.17 22.03
C LEU A 280 11.27 -12.67 23.44
N SER A 281 11.97 -13.49 24.21
CA SER A 281 12.52 -13.05 25.49
C SER A 281 13.64 -12.02 25.29
N PRO A 282 13.93 -11.17 26.29
CA PRO A 282 15.06 -10.24 26.22
C PRO A 282 16.39 -10.93 25.92
N THR A 283 16.62 -12.13 26.49
CA THR A 283 17.82 -12.92 26.23
C THR A 283 17.88 -13.39 24.77
N ALA A 284 16.77 -13.90 24.22
CA ALA A 284 16.73 -14.32 22.82
C ALA A 284 17.01 -13.16 21.86
N LEU A 285 16.45 -11.97 22.14
CA LEU A 285 16.75 -10.75 21.38
C LEU A 285 18.24 -10.41 21.47
N ARG A 286 18.85 -10.42 22.66
CA ARG A 286 20.29 -10.14 22.81
C ARG A 286 21.15 -11.13 22.02
N SER A 287 20.81 -12.42 22.03
CA SER A 287 21.52 -13.42 21.25
C SER A 287 21.45 -13.18 19.74
N LEU A 288 20.42 -12.50 19.23
CA LEU A 288 20.35 -12.12 17.81
C LEU A 288 21.37 -11.04 17.43
N ALA A 289 21.82 -10.21 18.37
CA ALA A 289 22.81 -9.16 18.08
C ALA A 289 24.17 -9.73 17.62
N GLN A 290 24.48 -10.97 18.02
CA GLN A 290 25.72 -11.67 17.67
C GLN A 290 25.59 -12.54 16.41
N ARG A 291 24.39 -12.66 15.82
CA ARG A 291 24.17 -13.51 14.65
C ARG A 291 24.57 -12.81 13.36
N SER A 292 24.92 -13.60 12.35
CA SER A 292 25.25 -13.10 11.02
C SER A 292 24.02 -12.47 10.36
N THR A 293 24.24 -11.63 9.35
CA THR A 293 23.11 -11.05 8.59
C THR A 293 22.33 -12.14 7.87
N GLU A 294 23.01 -13.20 7.44
CA GLU A 294 22.46 -14.38 6.79
C GLU A 294 21.54 -15.18 7.73
N ASP A 295 21.96 -15.38 8.98
CA ASP A 295 21.15 -16.05 10.01
C ASP A 295 19.86 -15.28 10.29
N VAL A 296 19.98 -13.96 10.49
CA VAL A 296 18.82 -13.09 10.76
C VAL A 296 17.91 -13.02 9.53
N ALA A 297 18.46 -12.99 8.32
CA ALA A 297 17.69 -13.04 7.08
C ALA A 297 16.97 -14.39 6.88
N GLY A 298 17.54 -15.49 7.40
CA GLY A 298 16.94 -16.83 7.34
C GLY A 298 15.73 -17.03 8.26
N LEU A 299 15.48 -16.10 9.18
CA LEU A 299 14.30 -16.16 10.04
C LEU A 299 13.01 -16.02 9.22
N PRO A 300 11.90 -16.64 9.67
CA PRO A 300 10.63 -16.55 8.98
C PRO A 300 10.01 -15.18 9.22
N TRP A 301 10.49 -14.16 8.52
CA TRP A 301 9.92 -12.82 8.50
C TRP A 301 8.60 -12.79 7.73
N PRO A 302 7.72 -11.80 7.98
CA PRO A 302 6.39 -11.81 7.39
C PRO A 302 6.42 -11.54 5.88
N ALA A 303 5.78 -12.43 5.11
CA ALA A 303 5.51 -12.26 3.70
C ALA A 303 4.17 -11.52 3.47
N GLN A 304 3.97 -11.05 2.24
CA GLN A 304 2.75 -10.32 1.84
C GLN A 304 1.46 -11.08 2.20
N ARG A 305 1.43 -12.40 1.99
CA ARG A 305 0.27 -13.24 2.33
C ARG A 305 -0.12 -13.15 3.80
N GLU A 306 0.86 -13.18 4.70
CA GLU A 306 0.63 -13.11 6.15
C GLU A 306 0.17 -11.71 6.56
N VAL A 307 0.75 -10.68 5.95
CA VAL A 307 0.34 -9.28 6.12
C VAL A 307 -1.11 -9.06 5.68
N VAL A 308 -1.52 -9.62 4.54
CA VAL A 308 -2.91 -9.55 4.04
C VAL A 308 -3.87 -10.26 5.00
N LYS A 309 -3.49 -11.43 5.50
CA LYS A 309 -4.29 -12.17 6.51
C LYS A 309 -4.46 -11.35 7.78
N ARG A 310 -3.39 -10.77 8.31
CA ARG A 310 -3.42 -9.88 9.49
C ARG A 310 -4.32 -8.68 9.24
N LYS A 311 -4.16 -8.01 8.09
CA LYS A 311 -4.96 -6.85 7.69
C LYS A 311 -6.46 -7.18 7.63
N LYS A 312 -6.83 -8.39 7.21
CA LYS A 312 -8.22 -8.86 7.25
C LYS A 312 -8.72 -8.99 8.69
N LYS A 313 -8.00 -9.74 9.54
CA LYS A 313 -8.32 -9.92 10.97
C LYS A 313 -8.45 -8.60 11.73
N LEU A 314 -7.51 -7.67 11.51
CA LEU A 314 -7.53 -6.36 12.15
C LEU A 314 -8.71 -5.51 11.70
N ARG A 315 -9.11 -5.58 10.42
CA ARG A 315 -10.30 -4.88 9.95
C ARG A 315 -11.57 -5.40 10.62
N GLU A 316 -11.70 -6.72 10.76
CA GLU A 316 -12.83 -7.36 11.44
C GLU A 316 -12.92 -6.91 12.91
N VAL A 317 -11.84 -7.07 13.69
CA VAL A 317 -11.89 -6.70 15.12
C VAL A 317 -11.98 -5.18 15.35
N THR A 318 -11.48 -4.37 14.42
CA THR A 318 -11.66 -2.92 14.48
C THR A 318 -13.12 -2.54 14.26
N ALA A 319 -13.84 -3.25 13.39
CA ALA A 319 -15.28 -3.06 13.23
C ALA A 319 -16.03 -3.40 14.53
N ASP A 320 -15.66 -4.50 15.18
CA ASP A 320 -16.22 -4.90 16.49
C ASP A 320 -15.94 -3.84 17.57
N LEU A 321 -14.72 -3.29 17.61
CA LEU A 321 -14.35 -2.18 18.49
C LEU A 321 -15.23 -0.94 18.25
N PHE A 322 -15.51 -0.58 17.00
CA PHE A 322 -16.41 0.54 16.70
C PHE A 322 -17.86 0.27 17.12
N VAL A 323 -18.33 -0.98 17.01
CA VAL A 323 -19.65 -1.37 17.49
C VAL A 323 -19.71 -1.26 19.02
N ALA A 324 -18.71 -1.80 19.72
CA ALA A 324 -18.60 -1.71 21.18
C ALA A 324 -18.51 -0.26 21.67
N ALA A 325 -17.73 0.58 20.98
CA ALA A 325 -17.59 2.01 21.26
C ALA A 325 -18.92 2.75 21.19
N ARG A 326 -19.72 2.49 20.14
CA ARG A 326 -21.07 3.05 20.01
C ARG A 326 -22.02 2.56 21.09
N ARG A 327 -21.96 1.27 21.42
CA ARG A 327 -22.81 0.66 22.46
C ARG A 327 -22.51 1.21 23.85
N GLN A 328 -21.24 1.42 24.18
CA GLN A 328 -20.79 1.85 25.51
C GLN A 328 -20.59 3.36 25.62
N GLY A 329 -20.73 4.10 24.52
CA GLY A 329 -20.58 5.56 24.51
C GLY A 329 -19.16 6.05 24.78
N THR A 330 -18.13 5.20 24.59
CA THR A 330 -16.73 5.55 24.81
C THR A 330 -15.84 5.12 23.65
N GLY A 331 -14.88 5.97 23.28
CA GLY A 331 -13.82 5.62 22.33
C GLY A 331 -12.57 5.04 22.99
N ASP A 332 -12.57 4.90 24.33
CA ASP A 332 -11.43 4.38 25.07
C ASP A 332 -11.36 2.85 24.98
N VAL A 333 -10.46 2.37 24.12
CA VAL A 333 -10.24 0.94 23.88
C VAL A 333 -9.91 0.18 25.16
N GLU A 334 -9.19 0.77 26.12
CA GLU A 334 -8.86 0.06 27.37
C GLU A 334 -10.11 -0.22 28.20
N VAL A 335 -11.03 0.74 28.26
CA VAL A 335 -12.33 0.57 28.92
C VAL A 335 -13.17 -0.48 28.21
N LEU A 336 -13.25 -0.42 26.87
CA LEU A 336 -13.99 -1.40 26.06
C LEU A 336 -13.51 -2.83 26.34
N LEU A 337 -12.18 -3.05 26.32
CA LEU A 337 -11.59 -4.38 26.49
C LEU A 337 -11.62 -4.89 27.94
N LYS A 338 -11.71 -4.00 28.93
CA LYS A 338 -11.93 -4.39 30.34
C LYS A 338 -13.36 -4.87 30.58
N GLN A 339 -14.33 -4.27 29.89
CA GLN A 339 -15.75 -4.57 30.06
C GLN A 339 -16.24 -5.72 29.17
N ASP A 340 -15.58 -5.96 28.04
CA ASP A 340 -15.95 -6.99 27.07
C ASP A 340 -14.81 -8.00 26.89
N GLU A 341 -14.84 -9.08 27.68
CA GLU A 341 -13.80 -10.12 27.65
C GLU A 341 -13.76 -10.84 26.29
N VAL A 342 -14.91 -11.00 25.64
CA VAL A 342 -15.00 -11.65 24.32
C VAL A 342 -14.30 -10.79 23.27
N LEU A 343 -14.57 -9.48 23.25
CA LEU A 343 -13.88 -8.54 22.37
C LEU A 343 -12.37 -8.52 22.63
N ARG A 344 -11.96 -8.59 23.90
CA ARG A 344 -10.55 -8.72 24.28
C ARG A 344 -9.92 -9.99 23.73
N LYS A 345 -10.58 -11.14 23.84
CA LYS A 345 -10.09 -12.41 23.27
C LYS A 345 -10.00 -12.34 21.74
N LYS A 346 -11.00 -11.78 21.06
CA LYS A 346 -10.97 -11.56 19.60
C LYS A 346 -9.78 -10.70 19.18
N LEU A 347 -9.52 -9.59 19.88
CA LEU A 347 -8.39 -8.71 19.60
C LEU A 347 -7.05 -9.42 19.80
N LEU A 348 -6.90 -10.18 20.88
CA LEU A 348 -5.69 -10.95 21.15
C LEU A 348 -5.44 -11.99 20.04
N LEU A 349 -6.48 -12.74 19.63
CA LEU A 349 -6.39 -13.70 18.52
C LEU A 349 -6.09 -13.02 17.18
N ALA A 350 -6.57 -11.79 16.98
CA ALA A 350 -6.27 -11.00 15.78
C ALA A 350 -4.80 -10.53 15.74
N MET A 351 -4.12 -10.44 16.89
CA MET A 351 -2.71 -10.02 17.01
C MET A 351 -1.71 -11.19 17.16
N TRP A 352 -2.19 -12.43 17.26
CA TRP A 352 -1.35 -13.62 17.44
C TRP A 352 -1.48 -14.60 16.25
N GLU A 353 -0.36 -15.16 15.75
CA GLU A 353 -0.37 -16.24 14.71
C GLU A 353 0.31 -17.52 15.21
N GLY A 354 0.55 -17.62 16.51
CA GLY A 354 1.27 -18.73 17.10
C GLY A 354 2.78 -18.48 17.25
N PRO A 355 3.46 -19.43 17.90
CA PRO A 355 4.84 -19.30 18.36
C PRO A 355 5.88 -19.64 17.29
N TYR A 356 5.50 -19.73 16.00
CA TYR A 356 6.37 -20.23 14.95
C TYR A 356 7.66 -19.40 14.82
N PHE A 357 7.55 -18.07 14.91
CA PHE A 357 8.70 -17.17 14.87
C PHE A 357 9.60 -17.37 16.09
N ALA A 358 9.03 -17.40 17.31
CA ALA A 358 9.79 -17.66 18.53
C ALA A 358 10.52 -19.01 18.49
N LYS A 359 9.87 -20.07 17.98
CA LYS A 359 10.48 -21.39 17.79
C LYS A 359 11.64 -21.36 16.78
N ALA A 360 11.48 -20.64 15.67
CA ALA A 360 12.55 -20.50 14.68
C ALA A 360 13.77 -19.78 15.25
N VAL A 361 13.55 -18.71 16.03
CA VAL A 361 14.63 -17.99 16.73
C VAL A 361 15.29 -18.89 17.77
N ALA A 362 14.50 -19.57 18.59
CA ALA A 362 14.99 -20.51 19.61
C ALA A 362 15.89 -21.61 19.01
N ASN A 363 15.47 -22.20 17.89
CA ASN A 363 16.27 -23.17 17.14
C ASN A 363 17.58 -22.56 16.61
N LEU A 364 17.54 -21.33 16.09
CA LEU A 364 18.72 -20.63 15.58
C LEU A 364 19.74 -20.36 16.68
N ILE A 365 19.27 -19.96 17.87
CA ILE A 365 20.15 -19.58 18.98
C ILE A 365 20.49 -20.73 19.92
N GLY A 366 19.90 -21.92 19.72
CA GLY A 366 20.11 -23.09 20.57
C GLY A 366 19.52 -22.95 21.98
N MET A 367 18.42 -22.21 22.12
CA MET A 367 17.74 -22.00 23.40
C MET A 367 16.36 -22.64 23.40
N ASP A 368 15.83 -22.95 24.58
CA ASP A 368 14.41 -23.25 24.75
C ASP A 368 13.60 -21.95 24.54
N PRO A 369 12.55 -21.92 23.69
CA PRO A 369 11.68 -20.75 23.56
C PRO A 369 11.01 -20.33 24.88
N GLY A 370 11.04 -21.18 25.92
CA GLY A 370 10.42 -20.93 27.22
C GLY A 370 8.90 -21.14 27.19
N PRO A 371 8.21 -20.85 28.29
CA PRO A 371 6.76 -20.97 28.37
C PRO A 371 6.11 -19.99 27.39
N LEU A 372 5.48 -20.53 26.36
CA LEU A 372 4.72 -19.73 25.40
C LEU A 372 3.49 -19.15 26.09
N PRO A 373 3.06 -17.92 25.74
CA PRO A 373 1.87 -17.33 26.32
C PRO A 373 0.66 -18.23 26.07
N GLU A 374 -0.11 -18.51 27.12
CA GLU A 374 -1.38 -19.22 27.01
C GLU A 374 -2.32 -18.44 26.10
N ILE A 375 -2.77 -19.09 25.03
CA ILE A 375 -3.65 -18.46 24.04
C ILE A 375 -5.07 -18.48 24.62
N PRO A 376 -5.76 -17.32 24.68
CA PRO A 376 -7.17 -17.31 25.03
C PRO A 376 -7.98 -18.07 23.98
N THR A 377 -8.65 -19.15 24.37
CA THR A 377 -9.66 -19.78 23.53
C THR A 377 -10.95 -18.97 23.60
N LEU A 378 -11.63 -18.82 22.46
CA LEU A 378 -12.98 -18.26 22.47
C LEU A 378 -13.92 -19.29 23.12
N PRO A 379 -14.99 -18.84 23.81
CA PRO A 379 -16.04 -19.74 24.28
C PRO A 379 -16.60 -20.53 23.08
N LYS A 380 -16.81 -21.84 23.26
CA LYS A 380 -17.29 -22.76 22.21
C LYS A 380 -18.59 -22.29 21.54
N GLU A 381 -19.42 -21.52 22.23
CA GLU A 381 -20.67 -20.97 21.67
C GLU A 381 -20.44 -19.88 20.60
N GLU A 382 -19.35 -19.11 20.67
CA GLU A 382 -19.00 -18.17 19.60
C GLU A 382 -18.25 -18.84 18.45
N GLU A 383 -17.46 -19.88 18.73
CA GLU A 383 -16.91 -20.73 17.66
C GLU A 383 -18.04 -21.45 16.92
N ALA A 384 -19.07 -21.92 17.63
CA ALA A 384 -20.28 -22.49 17.05
C ALA A 384 -21.06 -21.45 16.23
N LYS A 385 -21.29 -20.22 16.73
CA LYS A 385 -21.93 -19.16 15.94
C LYS A 385 -21.12 -18.71 14.73
N LYS A 386 -19.78 -18.77 14.79
CA LYS A 386 -18.93 -18.46 13.64
C LYS A 386 -18.91 -19.61 12.63
N HIS A 387 -18.89 -20.86 13.10
CA HIS A 387 -19.08 -22.03 12.26
C HIS A 387 -20.49 -22.09 11.67
N GLU A 388 -21.53 -21.69 12.39
CA GLU A 388 -22.91 -21.58 11.92
C GLU A 388 -23.09 -20.39 10.97
N ALA A 389 -22.37 -19.27 11.14
CA ALA A 389 -22.40 -18.16 10.18
C ALA A 389 -21.56 -18.43 8.91
N GLU A 390 -20.44 -19.15 9.06
CA GLU A 390 -19.64 -19.64 7.93
C GLU A 390 -20.37 -20.80 7.22
N GLU A 391 -21.00 -21.73 7.95
CA GLU A 391 -21.89 -22.76 7.41
C GLU A 391 -23.19 -22.18 6.88
N GLU A 392 -23.81 -21.12 7.43
CA GLU A 392 -24.99 -20.46 6.82
C GLU A 392 -24.59 -19.75 5.53
N SER A 393 -23.39 -19.17 5.46
CA SER A 393 -22.86 -18.62 4.20
C SER A 393 -22.52 -19.70 3.16
N GLU A 394 -22.26 -20.95 3.58
CA GLU A 394 -22.07 -22.11 2.70
C GLU A 394 -23.37 -22.95 2.49
N SER A 395 -24.36 -22.87 3.38
CA SER A 395 -25.58 -23.71 3.43
C SER A 395 -26.85 -23.00 2.97
N ASP A 396 -26.81 -21.69 2.73
CA ASP A 396 -27.80 -21.01 1.88
C ASP A 396 -27.70 -21.48 0.40
N SER A 397 -26.73 -22.35 0.09
CA SER A 397 -26.64 -23.11 -1.15
C SER A 397 -27.20 -24.54 -1.10
N SER A 398 -27.67 -25.04 0.06
CA SER A 398 -27.98 -26.48 0.22
C SER A 398 -29.19 -26.88 1.08
N ALA A 399 -30.18 -26.01 1.31
CA ALA A 399 -31.43 -26.41 1.98
C ALA A 399 -32.72 -25.93 1.30
N ARG A 400 -33.06 -26.51 0.13
CA ARG A 400 -34.46 -26.74 -0.27
C ARG A 400 -34.58 -28.10 -0.94
N SER A 401 -34.84 -29.12 -0.13
CA SER A 401 -35.87 -30.17 -0.34
C SER A 401 -35.62 -31.35 0.60
N SER A 402 -36.25 -31.31 1.76
CA SER A 402 -36.68 -32.51 2.46
C SER A 402 -38.07 -32.90 1.93
N SER A 403 -38.21 -34.13 1.43
CA SER A 403 -39.31 -35.05 1.76
C SER A 403 -39.31 -36.27 0.85
N SER A 404 -39.00 -37.44 1.39
CA SER A 404 -39.90 -38.61 1.39
C SER A 404 -39.18 -39.87 1.90
N HIS A 405 -39.75 -40.42 2.99
CA HIS A 405 -39.91 -41.84 3.36
C HIS A 405 -39.09 -42.90 2.58
N ARG A 406 -38.49 -43.93 3.20
CA ARG A 406 -39.10 -44.92 4.12
C ARG A 406 -38.00 -45.89 4.63
N SER A 407 -38.11 -46.31 5.91
CA SER A 407 -37.85 -47.65 6.54
C SER A 407 -36.69 -48.54 6.00
N SER A 408 -35.85 -49.23 6.80
CA SER A 408 -36.04 -49.95 8.07
C SER A 408 -34.72 -50.57 8.56
N SER A 409 -34.68 -50.93 9.86
CA SER A 409 -33.85 -51.96 10.55
C SER A 409 -32.31 -51.78 10.57
N SER A 410 -31.55 -52.04 11.64
CA SER A 410 -31.79 -52.55 12.99
C SER A 410 -30.48 -52.46 13.79
N ALA A 411 -30.55 -51.77 14.94
CA ALA A 411 -30.17 -52.26 16.26
C ALA A 411 -28.90 -53.13 16.51
N SER A 412 -28.22 -52.74 17.61
CA SER A 412 -27.37 -53.50 18.56
C SER A 412 -25.91 -53.01 18.55
N SER A 413 -25.49 -52.18 19.51
CA SER A 413 -25.29 -52.34 20.95
C SER A 413 -23.93 -52.91 21.34
N SER A 414 -23.28 -52.13 22.20
CA SER A 414 -22.47 -52.55 23.34
C SER A 414 -20.97 -52.84 23.16
N ARG A 415 -20.20 -51.95 23.83
CA ARG A 415 -19.24 -52.24 24.90
C ARG A 415 -18.24 -53.38 24.66
N SER A 416 -16.96 -53.04 24.78
CA SER A 416 -16.09 -53.41 25.91
C SER A 416 -14.68 -53.81 25.49
N ARG A 417 -13.73 -52.98 25.94
CA ARG A 417 -12.48 -53.33 26.64
C ARG A 417 -11.44 -54.26 25.97
N LYS A 418 -10.22 -53.70 26.01
CA LYS A 418 -8.96 -54.23 26.60
C LYS A 418 -8.04 -55.08 25.73
N ARG A 419 -6.80 -54.57 25.68
CA ARG A 419 -5.49 -55.26 25.91
C ARG A 419 -5.06 -56.21 24.78
N LYS A 420 -3.79 -56.44 24.46
CA LYS A 420 -2.44 -55.91 24.78
C LYS A 420 -1.51 -56.81 23.92
N HIS A 421 -0.31 -56.33 23.53
CA HIS A 421 0.87 -57.16 23.18
C HIS A 421 0.75 -58.03 21.89
N GLU A 422 1.76 -58.39 21.10
CA GLU A 422 3.23 -58.27 21.05
C GLU A 422 3.59 -58.71 19.61
N GLU A 423 4.28 -57.89 18.83
CA GLU A 423 5.66 -58.11 18.37
C GLU A 423 5.99 -59.40 17.56
N SER A 424 6.62 -59.14 16.40
CA SER A 424 7.73 -59.92 15.83
C SER A 424 7.45 -61.30 15.20
N ARG A 425 7.38 -61.30 13.85
CA ARG A 425 8.33 -61.99 12.93
C ARG A 425 7.65 -62.40 11.62
N SER A 426 8.09 -61.81 10.50
CA SER A 426 8.50 -62.56 9.29
C SER A 426 8.93 -61.61 8.17
N ARG A 427 10.21 -61.20 8.21
CA ARG A 427 10.96 -60.90 7.00
C ARG A 427 11.37 -62.23 6.38
N SER A 428 11.00 -62.47 5.12
CA SER A 428 11.81 -63.15 4.10
C SER A 428 10.89 -63.83 3.11
N ARG A 429 10.64 -63.16 1.97
CA ARG A 429 10.75 -63.73 0.63
C ARG A 429 10.26 -62.72 -0.42
N LYS A 430 11.06 -62.63 -1.49
CA LYS A 430 10.74 -62.06 -2.81
C LYS A 430 10.94 -60.55 -3.00
N ARG A 431 12.22 -60.16 -2.97
CA ARG A 431 12.79 -59.30 -4.03
C ARG A 431 12.77 -60.08 -5.34
N ALA A 432 11.92 -59.70 -6.28
CA ALA A 432 12.14 -59.82 -7.72
C ALA A 432 10.99 -59.10 -8.44
N ARG A 433 11.32 -58.33 -9.48
CA ARG A 433 10.42 -57.58 -10.37
C ARG A 433 9.86 -56.25 -9.86
N LYS A 434 10.80 -55.33 -9.66
CA LYS A 434 10.66 -53.91 -10.00
C LYS A 434 10.61 -53.81 -11.53
N GLU A 435 9.42 -53.65 -12.10
CA GLU A 435 9.16 -53.03 -13.41
C GLU A 435 7.64 -53.01 -13.69
N ARG A 436 7.15 -51.90 -14.25
CA ARG A 436 5.78 -51.58 -14.69
C ARG A 436 4.78 -51.09 -13.63
N LYS A 437 4.52 -49.77 -13.65
CA LYS A 437 3.17 -49.20 -13.75
C LYS A 437 3.23 -47.66 -13.86
N GLU A 438 3.32 -47.18 -15.10
CA GLU A 438 2.70 -45.93 -15.53
C GLU A 438 1.40 -46.31 -16.26
N GLY A 439 0.33 -45.52 -16.06
CA GLY A 439 -0.96 -45.70 -16.75
C GLY A 439 -2.16 -45.49 -15.81
N HIS A 440 -2.55 -44.24 -15.60
CA HIS A 440 -3.82 -43.90 -14.93
C HIS A 440 -4.92 -43.75 -15.97
N GLY A 441 -5.86 -44.71 -15.97
CA GLY A 441 -7.10 -44.68 -16.75
C GLY A 441 -8.27 -44.03 -15.99
N HIS A 442 -9.20 -43.51 -16.80
CA HIS A 442 -10.41 -42.74 -16.54
C HIS A 442 -11.34 -43.24 -15.41
N ARG A 443 -11.88 -42.28 -14.64
CA ARG A 443 -13.04 -42.46 -13.74
C ARG A 443 -14.25 -41.72 -14.31
N ALA A 444 -15.36 -42.44 -14.42
CA ALA A 444 -16.61 -42.04 -15.06
C ALA A 444 -17.31 -40.83 -14.40
N GLU A 445 -17.82 -39.94 -15.25
CA GLU A 445 -18.60 -38.73 -14.91
C GLU A 445 -20.04 -39.06 -14.49
N ARG A 446 -20.51 -38.35 -13.46
CA ARG A 446 -21.91 -38.32 -13.02
C ARG A 446 -22.71 -37.34 -13.92
N PRO A 447 -23.99 -37.59 -14.23
CA PRO A 447 -24.77 -36.76 -15.15
C PRO A 447 -25.08 -35.38 -14.57
N ALA A 448 -24.79 -34.33 -15.35
CA ALA A 448 -25.02 -32.93 -15.03
C ALA A 448 -26.51 -32.58 -14.97
N ARG A 449 -26.91 -31.79 -13.95
CA ARG A 449 -28.23 -31.14 -13.89
C ARG A 449 -28.46 -30.26 -15.13
N PRO A 450 -29.71 -30.14 -15.64
CA PRO A 450 -30.02 -29.26 -16.76
C PRO A 450 -29.77 -27.79 -16.38
N PRO A 451 -29.30 -26.96 -17.33
CA PRO A 451 -29.07 -25.54 -17.09
C PRO A 451 -30.38 -24.81 -16.79
N PRO A 452 -30.34 -23.72 -15.98
CA PRO A 452 -31.52 -22.89 -15.72
C PRO A 452 -32.07 -22.29 -17.01
N PRO A 453 -33.37 -21.95 -17.09
CA PRO A 453 -33.96 -21.41 -18.31
C PRO A 453 -33.29 -20.09 -18.73
N PRO A 454 -33.16 -19.85 -20.05
CA PRO A 454 -32.49 -18.68 -20.61
C PRO A 454 -33.18 -17.38 -20.18
N SER A 455 -32.43 -16.44 -19.60
CA SER A 455 -32.93 -15.16 -19.08
C SER A 455 -32.66 -13.97 -20.01
N PHE A 456 -32.38 -14.21 -21.28
CA PHE A 456 -31.96 -13.19 -22.25
C PHE A 456 -32.90 -13.13 -23.45
N THR A 457 -33.06 -11.93 -24.00
CA THR A 457 -33.81 -11.64 -25.23
C THR A 457 -32.89 -11.70 -26.46
N LYS A 458 -33.46 -11.67 -27.67
CA LYS A 458 -32.65 -11.67 -28.91
C LYS A 458 -31.81 -10.40 -29.02
N GLU A 459 -32.33 -9.30 -28.48
CA GLU A 459 -31.66 -7.99 -28.43
C GLU A 459 -30.45 -8.03 -27.50
N ASP A 460 -30.57 -8.70 -26.34
CA ASP A 460 -29.45 -8.84 -25.38
C ASP A 460 -28.27 -9.62 -25.99
N LEU A 461 -28.57 -10.63 -26.80
CA LEU A 461 -27.54 -11.46 -27.46
C LEU A 461 -26.66 -10.63 -28.41
N GLN A 462 -27.24 -9.67 -29.13
CA GLN A 462 -26.48 -8.81 -30.06
C GLN A 462 -25.46 -7.94 -29.32
N GLY A 463 -25.74 -7.55 -28.08
CA GLY A 463 -24.85 -6.76 -27.22
C GLY A 463 -23.73 -7.57 -26.54
N TYR A 464 -23.80 -8.90 -26.50
CA TYR A 464 -22.81 -9.71 -25.77
C TYR A 464 -21.51 -9.93 -26.54
N PRO A 465 -20.33 -9.85 -25.90
CA PRO A 465 -19.05 -10.22 -26.51
C PRO A 465 -19.01 -11.71 -26.91
N SER A 466 -18.23 -12.07 -27.94
CA SER A 466 -18.17 -13.45 -28.46
C SER A 466 -17.74 -14.50 -27.43
N LYS A 467 -16.95 -14.11 -26.42
CA LYS A 467 -16.58 -14.97 -25.29
C LYS A 467 -17.80 -15.28 -24.40
N THR A 468 -18.64 -14.30 -24.14
CA THR A 468 -19.89 -14.47 -23.38
C THR A 468 -20.88 -15.33 -24.16
N LEU A 469 -21.03 -15.09 -25.47
CA LEU A 469 -21.85 -15.93 -26.35
C LEU A 469 -21.34 -17.38 -26.40
N ARG A 470 -20.03 -17.60 -26.44
CA ARG A 470 -19.43 -18.94 -26.39
C ARG A 470 -19.70 -19.62 -25.04
N ASN A 471 -19.56 -18.89 -23.93
CA ASN A 471 -19.86 -19.42 -22.60
C ASN A 471 -21.35 -19.76 -22.44
N LEU A 472 -22.26 -18.94 -22.96
CA LEU A 472 -23.68 -19.24 -23.00
C LEU A 472 -23.96 -20.48 -23.87
N CYS A 473 -23.34 -20.60 -25.04
CA CYS A 473 -23.49 -21.79 -25.88
C CYS A 473 -23.04 -23.08 -25.18
N VAL A 474 -21.95 -23.02 -24.40
CA VAL A 474 -21.47 -24.14 -23.58
C VAL A 474 -22.44 -24.43 -22.44
N GLN A 475 -22.90 -23.40 -21.74
CA GLN A 475 -23.84 -23.52 -20.62
C GLN A 475 -25.16 -24.18 -21.03
N TYR A 476 -25.69 -23.81 -22.20
CA TYR A 476 -26.94 -24.36 -22.74
C TYR A 476 -26.73 -25.59 -23.64
N LYS A 477 -25.49 -26.06 -23.77
CA LYS A 477 -25.10 -27.21 -24.62
C LYS A 477 -25.55 -27.08 -26.09
N VAL A 478 -25.48 -25.87 -26.64
CA VAL A 478 -25.81 -25.54 -28.04
C VAL A 478 -24.60 -25.06 -28.84
N LEU A 479 -23.38 -25.34 -28.39
CA LEU A 479 -22.16 -24.93 -29.08
C LEU A 479 -22.03 -25.62 -30.46
N PRO A 480 -21.94 -24.87 -31.57
CA PRO A 480 -21.70 -25.45 -32.89
C PRO A 480 -20.34 -26.16 -32.96
N PRO A 481 -20.22 -27.31 -33.66
CA PRO A 481 -18.94 -27.99 -33.84
C PRO A 481 -18.03 -27.21 -34.82
N GLY A 482 -16.73 -27.09 -34.49
CA GLY A 482 -15.70 -26.48 -35.36
C GLY A 482 -15.22 -25.09 -34.94
N MET A 483 -14.53 -24.39 -35.84
CA MET A 483 -14.23 -22.96 -35.65
C MET A 483 -15.52 -22.16 -35.82
N VAL A 484 -15.99 -21.56 -34.72
CA VAL A 484 -17.30 -20.89 -34.66
C VAL A 484 -17.16 -19.38 -34.68
N GLU A 485 -17.76 -18.75 -35.70
CA GLU A 485 -17.85 -17.29 -35.83
C GLU A 485 -18.95 -16.72 -34.93
N ARG A 486 -18.89 -15.41 -34.67
CA ARG A 486 -19.87 -14.72 -33.81
C ARG A 486 -21.32 -14.94 -34.28
N THR A 487 -21.54 -14.95 -35.59
CA THR A 487 -22.85 -15.17 -36.22
C THR A 487 -23.43 -16.55 -35.92
N ASP A 488 -22.58 -17.58 -35.82
CA ASP A 488 -23.03 -18.95 -35.57
C ASP A 488 -23.37 -19.15 -34.08
N LEU A 489 -22.65 -18.49 -33.19
CA LEU A 489 -22.97 -18.44 -31.76
C LEU A 489 -24.30 -17.72 -31.50
N LEU A 490 -24.57 -16.62 -32.21
CA LEU A 490 -25.83 -15.89 -32.11
C LEU A 490 -27.00 -16.76 -32.61
N LYS A 491 -26.90 -17.37 -33.78
CA LYS A 491 -27.94 -18.27 -34.31
C LYS A 491 -28.24 -19.45 -33.37
N ALA A 492 -27.21 -20.00 -32.71
CA ALA A 492 -27.38 -21.08 -31.75
C ALA A 492 -28.17 -20.64 -30.50
N LEU A 493 -27.93 -19.42 -30.01
CA LEU A 493 -28.57 -18.88 -28.80
C LEU A 493 -29.92 -18.19 -29.07
N GLU A 494 -30.17 -17.68 -30.28
CA GLU A 494 -31.44 -17.07 -30.66
C GLU A 494 -32.62 -18.04 -30.56
N ARG A 495 -32.36 -19.35 -30.72
CA ARG A 495 -33.37 -20.42 -30.54
C ARG A 495 -33.79 -20.60 -29.08
N LEU A 496 -33.00 -20.07 -28.14
CA LEU A 496 -33.23 -20.14 -26.71
C LEU A 496 -33.70 -18.81 -26.12
N ALA A 497 -33.62 -17.70 -26.87
CA ALA A 497 -34.01 -16.39 -26.38
C ALA A 497 -35.54 -16.29 -26.17
N ILE A 498 -35.97 -15.68 -25.05
CA ILE A 498 -37.39 -15.50 -24.74
C ILE A 498 -37.97 -14.42 -25.65
N VAL A 499 -39.09 -14.74 -26.32
CA VAL A 499 -39.89 -13.75 -27.07
C VAL A 499 -40.69 -12.92 -26.08
N LYS A 500 -40.33 -11.64 -25.92
CA LYS A 500 -41.11 -10.70 -25.14
C LYS A 500 -42.38 -10.35 -25.92
N HIS A 501 -43.53 -10.94 -25.57
CA HIS A 501 -44.81 -10.48 -26.11
C HIS A 501 -45.04 -9.03 -25.68
N ALA A 502 -45.09 -8.13 -26.66
CA ALA A 502 -45.45 -6.74 -26.46
C ALA A 502 -46.95 -6.63 -26.11
N VAL A 503 -47.26 -6.01 -24.97
CA VAL A 503 -48.60 -5.46 -24.71
C VAL A 503 -48.56 -3.98 -25.11
N PRO A 504 -49.51 -3.48 -25.92
CA PRO A 504 -49.40 -2.17 -26.56
C PRO A 504 -49.72 -1.01 -25.61
N ALA A 505 -49.17 0.16 -25.98
CA ALA A 505 -49.36 1.44 -25.34
C ALA A 505 -50.85 1.85 -25.28
N GLY A 506 -51.28 2.33 -24.11
CA GLY A 506 -52.58 3.00 -23.97
C GLY A 506 -52.93 3.35 -22.53
N THR A 507 -53.23 4.63 -22.30
CA THR A 507 -53.90 5.22 -21.13
C THR A 507 -53.04 5.67 -19.95
N ALA A 508 -52.59 6.93 -20.06
CA ALA A 508 -52.31 7.81 -18.95
C ALA A 508 -53.63 8.19 -18.23
N ALA A 509 -53.86 7.67 -17.02
CA ALA A 509 -54.75 8.22 -15.98
C ALA A 509 -54.84 7.27 -14.76
N ALA A 510 -53.74 7.02 -14.05
CA ALA A 510 -53.80 6.27 -12.77
C ALA A 510 -52.63 6.57 -11.80
N ALA A 511 -51.98 7.73 -11.93
CA ALA A 511 -50.85 8.13 -11.07
C ALA A 511 -51.25 9.16 -9.99
N LYS A 512 -52.49 9.11 -9.48
CA LYS A 512 -52.98 10.01 -8.42
C LYS A 512 -53.65 9.30 -7.23
N ALA A 513 -53.46 8.00 -7.07
CA ALA A 513 -54.10 7.24 -6.00
C ALA A 513 -53.24 6.13 -5.41
N VAL A 514 -51.96 6.39 -5.12
CA VAL A 514 -51.14 5.54 -4.22
C VAL A 514 -50.25 6.40 -3.30
N GLY A 515 -50.63 7.67 -3.10
CA GLY A 515 -49.91 8.61 -2.21
C GLY A 515 -50.36 8.59 -0.75
N ASP A 516 -51.47 7.92 -0.42
CA ASP A 516 -52.19 8.15 0.85
C ASP A 516 -52.40 6.91 1.73
N ARG A 517 -51.59 5.85 1.57
CA ARG A 517 -51.71 4.63 2.41
C ARG A 517 -50.41 4.06 2.97
N LEU A 518 -49.49 4.93 3.40
CA LEU A 518 -48.39 4.56 4.30
C LEU A 518 -48.09 5.64 5.37
N ALA A 519 -49.09 6.43 5.76
CA ALA A 519 -49.06 7.22 6.99
C ALA A 519 -49.52 6.34 8.17
N GLY A 520 -48.63 5.47 8.66
CA GLY A 520 -49.01 4.52 9.71
C GLY A 520 -47.93 3.51 10.05
N ALA A 521 -46.68 3.93 10.18
CA ALA A 521 -45.64 3.17 10.86
C ALA A 521 -44.64 4.17 11.46
N ALA A 522 -44.52 4.14 12.79
CA ALA A 522 -43.71 5.06 13.59
C ALA A 522 -42.26 5.10 13.08
N ARG A 523 -41.85 6.24 12.53
CA ARG A 523 -40.45 6.57 12.23
C ARG A 523 -39.84 7.25 13.47
N PRO A 524 -38.56 7.00 13.78
CA PRO A 524 -37.87 7.72 14.85
C PRO A 524 -37.84 9.22 14.53
N ASP A 525 -38.09 10.07 15.54
CA ASP A 525 -38.19 11.53 15.44
C ASP A 525 -37.06 12.14 14.60
N LEU A 526 -37.38 12.51 13.36
CA LEU A 526 -36.44 13.20 12.48
C LEU A 526 -36.36 14.68 12.89
N PRO A 527 -35.15 15.22 13.13
CA PRO A 527 -34.99 16.60 13.59
C PRO A 527 -35.45 17.60 12.51
N SER A 528 -36.31 18.56 12.90
CA SER A 528 -36.74 19.66 12.03
C SER A 528 -35.81 20.86 12.14
N PHE A 529 -35.54 21.55 11.03
CA PHE A 529 -34.68 22.73 10.95
C PHE A 529 -35.26 23.77 9.99
N THR A 530 -34.86 25.03 10.16
CA THR A 530 -35.25 26.16 9.31
C THR A 530 -34.18 26.45 8.26
N THR A 531 -34.51 27.29 7.27
CA THR A 531 -33.55 27.75 6.25
C THR A 531 -32.36 28.48 6.88
N ASP A 532 -32.58 29.21 7.97
CA ASP A 532 -31.54 29.97 8.68
C ASP A 532 -30.60 29.03 9.47
N ASP A 533 -31.13 27.91 9.97
CA ASP A 533 -30.33 26.90 10.66
C ASP A 533 -29.32 26.24 9.71
N LEU A 534 -29.69 26.03 8.44
CA LEU A 534 -28.78 25.44 7.44
C LEU A 534 -27.53 26.31 7.21
N ASP A 535 -27.64 27.63 7.37
CA ASP A 535 -26.52 28.55 7.17
C ASP A 535 -25.49 28.49 8.29
N THR A 536 -25.97 28.34 9.53
CA THR A 536 -25.17 28.32 10.75
C THR A 536 -24.61 26.93 11.08
N MET A 537 -25.20 25.86 10.56
CA MET A 537 -24.75 24.49 10.85
C MET A 537 -23.34 24.16 10.33
N PRO A 538 -22.53 23.41 11.11
CA PRO A 538 -21.25 22.90 10.64
C PRO A 538 -21.44 21.78 9.59
N ILE A 539 -20.46 21.62 8.70
CA ILE A 539 -20.50 20.66 7.57
C ILE A 539 -20.80 19.22 8.05
N SER A 540 -20.28 18.82 9.20
CA SER A 540 -20.54 17.50 9.80
C SER A 540 -22.03 17.25 10.07
N LYS A 541 -22.74 18.26 10.56
CA LYS A 541 -24.17 18.18 10.88
C LYS A 541 -25.03 18.18 9.61
N LEU A 542 -24.65 18.98 8.61
CA LEU A 542 -25.30 18.97 7.28
C LEU A 542 -25.12 17.63 6.55
N LYS A 543 -23.93 17.01 6.61
CA LYS A 543 -23.69 15.66 6.06
C LYS A 543 -24.54 14.61 6.75
N MET A 544 -24.61 14.65 8.08
CA MET A 544 -25.43 13.72 8.86
C MET A 544 -26.92 13.82 8.47
N PHE A 545 -27.45 15.04 8.31
CA PHE A 545 -28.82 15.23 7.85
C PHE A 545 -29.02 14.77 6.40
N CYS A 546 -28.11 15.06 5.48
CA CYS A 546 -28.21 14.53 4.11
C CYS A 546 -28.27 13.00 4.07
N ILE A 547 -27.55 12.32 4.95
CA ILE A 547 -27.58 10.86 5.09
C ILE A 547 -28.91 10.40 5.70
N GLN A 548 -29.37 11.04 6.78
CA GLN A 548 -30.64 10.70 7.45
C GLN A 548 -31.86 10.88 6.55
N PHE A 549 -31.85 11.89 5.67
CA PHE A 549 -32.92 12.15 4.71
C PHE A 549 -32.67 11.49 3.33
N GLY A 550 -31.59 10.72 3.17
CA GLY A 550 -31.29 9.99 1.93
C GLY A 550 -31.00 10.87 0.71
N ARG A 551 -30.46 12.07 0.90
CA ARG A 551 -30.19 13.08 -0.14
C ARG A 551 -28.72 13.51 -0.23
N LEU A 552 -27.77 12.61 0.06
CA LEU A 552 -26.35 12.95 -0.03
C LEU A 552 -25.93 13.17 -1.50
N PRO A 553 -25.43 14.37 -1.89
CA PRO A 553 -24.95 14.61 -3.25
C PRO A 553 -23.75 13.73 -3.59
N SER A 554 -23.65 13.27 -4.84
CA SER A 554 -22.48 12.53 -5.34
C SER A 554 -21.39 13.51 -5.80
N GLY A 555 -20.16 13.38 -5.29
CA GLY A 555 -19.00 14.19 -5.69
C GLY A 555 -18.26 14.84 -4.52
N SER A 556 -17.41 15.83 -4.81
CA SER A 556 -16.74 16.63 -3.76
C SER A 556 -17.79 17.41 -2.96
N LEU A 557 -17.96 17.08 -1.69
CA LEU A 557 -19.03 17.62 -0.84
C LEU A 557 -18.65 18.98 -0.25
N GLU A 558 -19.01 20.07 -0.92
CA GLU A 558 -18.92 21.41 -0.34
C GLU A 558 -20.13 21.73 0.56
N LYS A 559 -19.97 22.73 1.44
CA LYS A 559 -21.06 23.16 2.35
C LYS A 559 -22.29 23.63 1.56
N SER A 560 -22.08 24.25 0.41
CA SER A 560 -23.10 24.72 -0.54
C SER A 560 -23.96 23.58 -1.08
N ASP A 561 -23.37 22.46 -1.46
CA ASP A 561 -24.09 21.31 -2.04
C ASP A 561 -24.98 20.62 -1.01
N LEU A 562 -24.48 20.48 0.21
CA LEU A 562 -25.25 19.92 1.33
C LEU A 562 -26.42 20.80 1.74
N LYS A 563 -26.26 22.14 1.70
CA LYS A 563 -27.36 23.08 1.94
C LYS A 563 -28.42 22.97 0.85
N LYS A 564 -28.02 22.94 -0.43
CA LYS A 564 -28.94 22.77 -1.56
C LYS A 564 -29.74 21.46 -1.45
N ALA A 565 -29.11 20.38 -1.02
CA ALA A 565 -29.77 19.09 -0.82
C ALA A 565 -30.81 19.09 0.32
N LEU A 566 -30.59 19.91 1.36
CA LEU A 566 -31.47 20.00 2.55
C LEU A 566 -32.48 21.14 2.49
N ALA A 567 -32.28 22.15 1.64
CA ALA A 567 -33.17 23.30 1.50
C ALA A 567 -34.66 22.92 1.26
N PRO A 568 -35.00 21.87 0.47
CA PRO A 568 -36.39 21.45 0.28
C PRO A 568 -37.07 20.87 1.53
N LEU A 569 -36.29 20.51 2.56
CA LEU A 569 -36.76 19.91 3.81
C LEU A 569 -36.78 20.92 4.97
N ALA A 570 -36.24 22.12 4.74
CA ALA A 570 -36.20 23.19 5.74
C ALA A 570 -37.54 23.92 5.81
N LYS A 571 -37.99 24.24 7.03
CA LYS A 571 -39.17 25.09 7.23
C LYS A 571 -38.83 26.54 6.86
N PRO A 572 -39.73 27.28 6.18
CA PRO A 572 -39.51 28.69 5.87
C PRO A 572 -39.41 29.51 7.18
N SER A 573 -38.38 30.36 7.28
CA SER A 573 -38.15 31.21 8.46
C SER A 573 -39.25 32.27 8.59
N THR A 574 -39.95 32.31 9.74
CA THR A 574 -41.02 33.28 10.04
C THR A 574 -40.59 34.35 11.04
N LYS A 575 -39.40 34.94 10.89
CA LYS A 575 -39.00 36.11 11.69
C LYS A 575 -38.45 37.26 10.84
N PRO A 576 -38.98 38.49 10.98
CA PRO A 576 -38.48 39.66 10.28
C PRO A 576 -37.11 40.08 10.83
N LYS A 577 -36.19 40.43 9.93
CA LYS A 577 -34.87 40.99 10.26
C LYS A 577 -35.05 42.34 10.97
N GLN A 578 -34.75 42.40 12.26
CA GLN A 578 -34.55 43.67 12.97
C GLN A 578 -33.08 44.09 12.90
N ALA A 579 -32.89 45.31 12.39
CA ALA A 579 -31.67 46.10 12.47
C ALA A 579 -31.56 46.78 13.86
N PHE A 580 -30.44 47.49 14.07
CA PHE A 580 -30.02 48.28 15.26
C PHE A 580 -29.45 47.44 16.42
N SER A 581 -28.55 47.90 17.28
CA SER A 581 -27.68 49.08 17.44
C SER A 581 -26.96 48.86 18.78
N GLY A 582 -25.91 49.62 19.07
CA GLY A 582 -25.08 49.43 20.25
C GLY A 582 -25.70 49.83 21.60
N ASN A 583 -24.86 49.58 22.62
CA ASN A 583 -24.85 50.05 24.00
C ASN A 583 -25.63 49.29 25.09
N GLY A 584 -24.89 48.44 25.82
CA GLY A 584 -24.51 48.63 27.24
C GLY A 584 -25.59 48.60 28.33
N THR A 585 -25.51 47.63 29.25
CA THR A 585 -25.15 47.81 30.69
C THR A 585 -25.33 46.49 31.47
N ALA A 586 -24.69 46.43 32.65
CA ALA A 586 -24.24 45.26 33.38
C ALA A 586 -25.28 44.55 34.29
N ALA A 587 -25.08 43.25 34.56
CA ALA A 587 -24.93 42.70 35.93
C ALA A 587 -24.71 41.15 35.95
N VAL A 588 -23.49 40.77 36.34
CA VAL A 588 -23.04 39.67 37.23
C VAL A 588 -23.75 38.29 37.19
N HIS A 589 -23.04 37.24 36.76
CA HIS A 589 -22.68 36.05 37.57
C HIS A 589 -21.61 35.19 36.84
N SER A 590 -20.66 34.66 37.62
CA SER A 590 -19.33 34.12 37.25
C SER A 590 -19.35 32.70 36.64
N HIS A 591 -18.50 32.41 35.64
CA HIS A 591 -17.45 31.34 35.64
C HIS A 591 -16.68 31.22 34.28
N HIS A 592 -15.34 31.28 34.37
CA HIS A 592 -14.25 30.89 33.43
C HIS A 592 -14.11 31.52 32.01
N HIS A 593 -13.11 32.42 31.88
CA HIS A 593 -12.65 33.08 30.65
C HIS A 593 -11.65 32.27 29.80
N HIS A 594 -11.94 32.12 28.50
CA HIS A 594 -10.92 31.97 27.45
C HIS A 594 -10.40 33.35 27.02
N LYS A 595 -9.09 33.56 27.08
CA LYS A 595 -8.39 34.79 26.66
C LYS A 595 -8.46 34.94 25.12
N LYS A 596 -9.18 35.94 24.59
CA LYS A 596 -9.11 36.33 23.17
C LYS A 596 -7.72 36.93 22.88
N ARG A 597 -6.92 36.27 22.04
CA ARG A 597 -5.64 36.80 21.55
C ARG A 597 -5.90 37.98 20.60
N ALA A 598 -5.18 39.09 20.79
CA ALA A 598 -5.18 40.21 19.84
C ALA A 598 -4.58 39.76 18.49
N LEU A 599 -5.14 40.24 17.38
CA LEU A 599 -4.63 39.96 16.04
C LEU A 599 -3.28 40.70 15.84
N PRO A 600 -2.27 40.06 15.21
CA PRO A 600 -0.94 40.66 15.06
C PRO A 600 -0.94 41.80 14.02
N SER A 601 -0.38 42.94 14.40
CA SER A 601 -0.14 44.09 13.51
C SER A 601 1.21 43.97 12.78
N PHE A 602 1.31 44.63 11.64
CA PHE A 602 2.54 44.73 10.83
C PHE A 602 2.48 45.98 9.95
N THR A 603 3.64 46.41 9.44
CA THR A 603 3.76 47.52 8.48
C THR A 603 3.84 47.01 7.04
N ALA A 604 3.62 47.91 6.07
CA ALA A 604 3.69 47.53 4.65
C ALA A 604 5.11 47.08 4.24
N THR A 605 6.14 47.66 4.83
CA THR A 605 7.56 47.31 4.58
C THR A 605 7.95 45.96 5.18
N GLU A 606 7.39 45.60 6.34
CA GLU A 606 7.57 44.27 6.93
C GLU A 606 6.91 43.19 6.06
N LEU A 607 5.80 43.51 5.39
CA LEU A 607 5.05 42.55 4.58
C LEU A 607 5.87 42.06 3.37
N ASP A 608 6.65 42.95 2.75
CA ASP A 608 7.47 42.65 1.57
C ASP A 608 8.67 41.74 1.90
N THR A 609 9.17 41.79 3.14
CA THR A 609 10.33 41.00 3.60
C THR A 609 9.95 39.73 4.36
N MET A 610 8.68 39.57 4.77
CA MET A 610 8.23 38.43 5.56
C MET A 610 8.26 37.09 4.81
N PRO A 611 8.68 35.97 5.42
CA PRO A 611 8.67 34.67 4.78
C PRO A 611 7.24 34.15 4.52
N ILE A 612 7.05 33.36 3.46
CA ILE A 612 5.74 32.85 3.00
C ILE A 612 4.99 32.10 4.11
N SER A 613 5.68 31.37 4.98
CA SER A 613 5.09 30.66 6.12
C SER A 613 4.41 31.61 7.11
N ARG A 614 4.99 32.79 7.34
CA ARG A 614 4.45 33.82 8.23
C ARG A 614 3.28 34.56 7.59
N LEU A 615 3.38 34.88 6.29
CA LEU A 615 2.28 35.46 5.51
C LEU A 615 1.05 34.54 5.49
N LYS A 616 1.23 33.23 5.28
CA LYS A 616 0.13 32.24 5.37
C LYS A 616 -0.51 32.20 6.75
N SER A 617 0.32 32.24 7.81
CA SER A 617 -0.17 32.26 9.19
C SER A 617 -1.01 33.49 9.48
N TYR A 618 -0.62 34.67 8.98
CA TYR A 618 -1.42 35.89 9.12
C TYR A 618 -2.68 35.85 8.26
N CYS A 619 -2.63 35.36 7.01
CA CYS A 619 -3.85 35.19 6.20
C CYS A 619 -4.88 34.27 6.87
N ILE A 620 -4.43 33.22 7.57
CA ILE A 620 -5.30 32.35 8.36
C ILE A 620 -5.88 33.08 9.57
N GLN A 621 -5.08 33.87 10.29
CA GLN A 621 -5.52 34.63 11.46
C GLN A 621 -6.50 35.75 11.11
N TYR A 622 -6.34 36.38 9.93
CA TYR A 622 -7.26 37.37 9.39
C TYR A 622 -8.43 36.76 8.59
N GLY A 623 -8.44 35.44 8.39
CA GLY A 623 -9.53 34.73 7.69
C GLY A 623 -9.62 35.03 6.18
N LYS A 624 -8.50 35.35 5.53
CA LYS A 624 -8.41 35.79 4.12
C LYS A 624 -7.44 34.92 3.31
N MET A 625 -7.65 33.60 3.28
CA MET A 625 -6.81 32.68 2.49
C MET A 625 -7.36 32.56 1.06
N PRO A 626 -6.54 32.73 0.00
CA PRO A 626 -7.01 32.60 -1.38
C PRO A 626 -7.34 31.15 -1.74
N HIS A 627 -8.28 30.95 -2.67
CA HIS A 627 -8.65 29.63 -3.18
C HIS A 627 -7.79 29.29 -4.41
N GLY A 628 -6.91 28.29 -4.31
CA GLY A 628 -6.08 27.83 -5.43
C GLY A 628 -4.58 27.77 -5.10
N PRO A 629 -3.70 27.51 -6.11
CA PRO A 629 -2.25 27.60 -5.92
C PRO A 629 -1.86 29.02 -5.52
N VAL A 630 -1.16 29.16 -4.40
CA VAL A 630 -0.91 30.45 -3.74
C VAL A 630 0.51 30.92 -3.99
N GLU A 631 0.67 32.06 -4.66
CA GLU A 631 1.96 32.73 -4.80
C GLU A 631 2.20 33.74 -3.67
N ARG A 632 3.47 34.13 -3.48
CA ARG A 632 3.86 35.08 -2.42
C ARG A 632 3.17 36.44 -2.60
N THR A 633 3.05 36.89 -3.84
CA THR A 633 2.41 38.14 -4.26
C THR A 633 0.94 38.19 -3.86
N ASP A 634 0.21 37.08 -3.97
CA ASP A 634 -1.21 36.98 -3.57
C ASP A 634 -1.38 37.17 -2.06
N LEU A 635 -0.52 36.55 -1.26
CA LEU A 635 -0.55 36.65 0.20
C LEU A 635 -0.20 38.06 0.69
N VAL A 636 0.75 38.72 0.04
CA VAL A 636 1.11 40.12 0.33
C VAL A 636 -0.05 41.05 -0.06
N ALA A 637 -0.65 40.86 -1.23
CA ALA A 637 -1.80 41.66 -1.66
C ALA A 637 -3.01 41.53 -0.71
N LEU A 638 -3.27 40.33 -0.18
CA LEU A 638 -4.35 40.07 0.78
C LEU A 638 -4.12 40.68 2.17
N LEU A 639 -2.86 40.80 2.59
CA LEU A 639 -2.50 41.34 3.90
C LEU A 639 -2.25 42.85 3.89
N LYS A 640 -1.98 43.43 2.72
CA LYS A 640 -1.73 44.87 2.55
C LYS A 640 -2.81 45.79 3.16
N PRO A 641 -4.12 45.46 3.10
CA PRO A 641 -5.17 46.28 3.73
C PRO A 641 -5.14 46.28 5.27
N PHE A 642 -4.44 45.33 5.89
CA PHE A 642 -4.30 45.21 7.34
C PHE A 642 -2.97 45.78 7.87
N ALA A 643 -2.12 46.28 6.97
CA ALA A 643 -0.89 46.97 7.34
C ALA A 643 -1.23 48.38 7.84
N GLY A 644 -0.82 48.71 9.06
CA GLY A 644 -1.05 50.04 9.64
C GLY A 644 -0.20 51.10 8.94
N ALA A 645 -0.80 52.26 8.62
CA ALA A 645 -0.08 53.43 8.13
C ALA A 645 0.75 54.03 9.28
N GLY A 646 2.07 53.83 9.24
CA GLY A 646 2.99 54.44 10.21
C GLY A 646 3.08 55.95 10.01
N VAL A 647 2.68 56.71 11.04
CA VAL A 647 3.09 58.11 11.24
C VAL A 647 4.55 58.10 11.68
N GLY A 648 5.38 58.96 11.08
CA GLY A 648 6.85 58.80 11.05
C GLY A 648 7.71 59.57 12.06
N ALA A 649 9.03 59.45 11.83
CA ALA A 649 10.21 60.20 12.30
C ALA A 649 10.59 60.03 13.80
N VAL A 650 11.84 59.99 14.26
CA VAL A 650 13.09 60.70 13.89
C VAL A 650 14.31 59.88 14.39
N GLY A 651 15.48 59.96 13.71
CA GLY A 651 16.80 59.76 14.35
C GLY A 651 17.87 59.05 13.51
N ALA A 652 18.59 59.79 12.66
CA ALA A 652 19.91 59.40 12.12
C ALA A 652 21.00 59.56 13.22
N PRO A 653 22.25 59.04 13.10
CA PRO A 653 23.19 59.49 12.06
C PRO A 653 24.26 58.48 11.53
N SER A 654 24.76 58.76 10.31
CA SER A 654 26.17 58.67 9.80
C SER A 654 26.89 57.29 9.79
N VAL A 655 27.71 56.86 8.81
CA VAL A 655 28.80 57.48 8.00
C VAL A 655 29.09 56.61 6.71
N PRO A 656 30.14 56.77 5.85
CA PRO A 656 30.01 57.21 4.44
C PRO A 656 30.70 56.31 3.35
N GLY A 657 30.58 56.75 2.09
CA GLY A 657 31.65 56.70 1.05
C GLY A 657 31.83 55.37 0.28
N ALA A 658 31.36 55.22 -0.96
CA ALA A 658 31.88 55.77 -2.23
C ALA A 658 33.09 55.02 -2.82
N LEU A 659 32.90 54.44 -4.02
CA LEU A 659 33.70 54.57 -5.26
C LEU A 659 33.58 53.31 -6.17
N GLY A 660 33.13 53.51 -7.42
CA GLY A 660 33.21 52.51 -8.53
C GLY A 660 34.59 52.55 -9.22
N PRO A 661 34.74 52.34 -10.55
CA PRO A 661 33.81 51.85 -11.59
C PRO A 661 34.46 50.92 -12.68
N GLY A 662 33.69 50.55 -13.72
CA GLY A 662 34.15 50.16 -15.09
C GLY A 662 34.32 48.64 -15.35
N SER A 663 34.02 48.03 -16.51
CA SER A 663 33.74 48.44 -17.90
C SER A 663 33.12 47.21 -18.64
N ALA A 664 31.93 47.30 -19.25
CA ALA A 664 31.59 47.40 -20.70
C ALA A 664 32.01 46.29 -21.71
N ALA A 665 30.98 45.76 -22.40
CA ALA A 665 30.86 45.31 -23.81
C ALA A 665 31.65 44.05 -24.28
N THR A 666 31.20 43.19 -25.21
CA THR A 666 30.34 43.36 -26.40
C THR A 666 29.80 42.01 -26.89
N ALA A 667 28.67 42.03 -27.62
CA ALA A 667 28.00 40.91 -28.27
C ALA A 667 28.65 40.47 -29.60
N THR A 668 28.47 39.21 -29.99
CA THR A 668 28.24 38.79 -31.39
C THR A 668 27.40 37.52 -31.45
N SER A 669 26.38 37.57 -32.31
CA SER A 669 25.47 36.49 -32.69
C SER A 669 26.01 35.70 -33.87
N PHE A 670 25.79 34.39 -33.90
CA PHE A 670 25.56 33.62 -35.13
C PHE A 670 24.49 32.56 -34.83
N GLY A 671 23.39 32.62 -35.59
CA GLY A 671 22.32 31.64 -35.53
C GLY A 671 22.58 30.46 -36.47
N SER A 672 22.04 29.30 -36.10
CA SER A 672 21.51 28.35 -37.06
C SER A 672 20.39 27.55 -36.39
N GLN A 673 19.22 27.59 -37.03
CA GLN A 673 18.03 26.84 -36.67
C GLN A 673 18.21 25.36 -37.03
N ALA A 674 17.88 24.47 -36.11
CA ALA A 674 17.37 23.14 -36.43
C ALA A 674 16.32 22.78 -35.39
N SER A 675 15.07 22.73 -35.83
CA SER A 675 13.88 22.36 -35.09
C SER A 675 13.96 20.90 -34.61
N SER A 676 13.80 20.66 -33.32
CA SER A 676 13.28 19.39 -32.82
C SER A 676 12.09 19.68 -31.89
N ALA A 677 10.90 19.31 -32.38
CA ALA A 677 9.66 19.43 -31.65
C ALA A 677 9.73 18.57 -30.38
N LYS A 678 9.39 19.18 -29.23
CA LYS A 678 9.01 18.46 -28.02
C LYS A 678 7.84 17.52 -28.33
N PRO A 679 7.81 16.27 -27.86
CA PRO A 679 6.53 15.58 -27.73
C PRO A 679 5.79 16.28 -26.58
N ALA A 680 4.67 16.93 -26.91
CA ALA A 680 3.70 17.31 -25.91
C ALA A 680 3.26 16.05 -25.16
N GLU A 681 3.30 16.08 -23.82
CA GLU A 681 2.53 15.12 -23.03
C GLU A 681 1.07 15.35 -23.41
N ALA A 682 0.51 14.43 -24.20
CA ALA A 682 -0.91 14.43 -24.49
C ALA A 682 -1.62 14.16 -23.17
N ASP A 683 -2.20 15.22 -22.60
CA ASP A 683 -3.09 15.13 -21.44
C ASP A 683 -4.39 14.40 -21.75
N SER A 684 -4.57 14.01 -23.03
CA SER A 684 -5.70 13.27 -23.53
C SER A 684 -5.34 11.97 -24.28
N PHE A 685 -6.22 10.97 -24.23
CA PHE A 685 -6.10 9.69 -24.93
C PHE A 685 -7.46 9.12 -25.37
N VAL A 686 -7.47 8.42 -26.50
CA VAL A 686 -8.64 7.67 -27.00
C VAL A 686 -8.54 6.18 -26.67
N LEU A 687 -9.66 5.46 -26.84
CA LEU A 687 -9.76 4.03 -26.55
C LEU A 687 -8.69 3.18 -27.26
N GLU A 688 -8.26 3.60 -28.45
CA GLU A 688 -7.23 2.90 -29.23
C GLU A 688 -5.83 3.03 -28.61
N ASP A 689 -5.51 4.17 -27.99
CA ASP A 689 -4.21 4.43 -27.37
C ASP A 689 -3.94 3.50 -26.20
N LEU A 690 -4.99 3.09 -25.47
CA LEU A 690 -4.87 2.16 -24.35
C LEU A 690 -4.20 0.84 -24.74
N LYS A 691 -4.34 0.38 -25.99
CA LYS A 691 -3.73 -0.86 -26.47
C LYS A 691 -2.21 -0.75 -26.58
N THR A 692 -1.71 0.41 -27.01
CA THR A 692 -0.28 0.67 -27.28
C THR A 692 0.45 1.25 -26.08
N MET A 693 -0.27 1.81 -25.10
CA MET A 693 0.31 2.38 -23.88
C MET A 693 1.15 1.37 -23.09
N SER A 694 2.26 1.86 -22.54
CA SER A 694 3.10 1.10 -21.61
C SER A 694 2.35 0.85 -20.30
N MET A 695 2.74 -0.19 -19.57
CA MET A 695 2.18 -0.52 -18.27
C MET A 695 2.37 0.68 -17.29
N LYS A 696 3.55 1.32 -17.33
CA LYS A 696 3.83 2.55 -16.56
C LYS A 696 2.86 3.69 -16.90
N THR A 697 2.62 3.94 -18.19
CA THR A 697 1.66 4.96 -18.64
C THR A 697 0.24 4.64 -18.17
N LEU A 698 -0.20 3.39 -18.30
CA LEU A 698 -1.50 2.93 -17.83
C LEU A 698 -1.64 3.07 -16.31
N LYS A 699 -0.62 2.74 -15.52
CA LYS A 699 -0.62 2.99 -14.06
C LYS A 699 -0.71 4.47 -13.75
N THR A 700 0.03 5.32 -14.45
CA THR A 700 -0.03 6.77 -14.26
C THR A 700 -1.43 7.31 -14.53
N PHE A 701 -2.08 6.90 -15.62
CA PHE A 701 -3.46 7.29 -15.91
C PHE A 701 -4.45 6.71 -14.89
N CYS A 702 -4.37 5.43 -14.52
CA CYS A 702 -5.21 4.84 -13.47
C CYS A 702 -5.05 5.56 -12.12
N LEU A 703 -3.84 6.00 -11.79
CA LEU A 703 -3.56 6.76 -10.57
C LEU A 703 -4.14 8.18 -10.65
N LYS A 704 -3.93 8.88 -11.78
CA LYS A 704 -4.46 10.23 -12.04
C LYS A 704 -5.98 10.26 -11.94
N HIS A 705 -6.66 9.26 -12.52
CA HIS A 705 -8.12 9.15 -12.54
C HIS A 705 -8.72 8.36 -11.36
N LYS A 706 -7.89 7.90 -10.41
CA LYS A 706 -8.31 7.16 -9.20
C LYS A 706 -9.12 5.88 -9.48
N VAL A 707 -8.76 5.16 -10.54
CA VAL A 707 -9.42 3.91 -10.96
C VAL A 707 -8.50 2.68 -10.85
N MET A 708 -7.46 2.75 -10.02
CA MET A 708 -6.51 1.64 -9.86
C MET A 708 -7.20 0.35 -9.36
N PRO A 709 -7.07 -0.79 -10.06
CA PRO A 709 -7.59 -2.07 -9.60
C PRO A 709 -6.95 -2.54 -8.29
N HIS A 710 -7.68 -3.33 -7.49
CA HIS A 710 -7.17 -3.91 -6.25
C HIS A 710 -6.49 -5.26 -6.51
N GLY A 711 -5.27 -5.46 -5.98
CA GLY A 711 -4.52 -6.72 -6.05
C GLY A 711 -3.34 -6.68 -7.04
N PRO A 712 -2.73 -7.84 -7.39
CA PRO A 712 -1.77 -7.91 -8.48
C PRO A 712 -2.48 -7.53 -9.79
N VAL A 713 -1.95 -6.52 -10.48
CA VAL A 713 -2.63 -5.90 -11.63
C VAL A 713 -1.87 -6.23 -12.91
N GLU A 714 -2.54 -6.92 -13.83
CA GLU A 714 -2.01 -7.11 -15.18
C GLU A 714 -2.34 -5.91 -16.07
N LYS A 715 -1.63 -5.77 -17.19
CA LYS A 715 -1.89 -4.70 -18.18
C LYS A 715 -3.36 -4.65 -18.61
N CYS A 716 -3.99 -5.83 -18.76
CA CYS A 716 -5.39 -5.92 -19.15
C CYS A 716 -6.35 -5.34 -18.10
N ASP A 717 -6.01 -5.36 -16.82
CA ASP A 717 -6.87 -4.86 -15.75
C ASP A 717 -6.80 -3.34 -15.63
N LEU A 718 -5.63 -2.75 -15.86
CA LEU A 718 -5.48 -1.28 -15.97
C LEU A 718 -6.22 -0.74 -17.19
N GLN A 719 -6.10 -1.43 -18.33
CA GLN A 719 -6.86 -1.08 -19.54
C GLN A 719 -8.37 -1.15 -19.26
N LYS A 720 -8.88 -2.24 -18.67
CA LYS A 720 -10.30 -2.37 -18.30
C LYS A 720 -10.75 -1.24 -17.38
N ALA A 721 -9.95 -0.86 -16.39
CA ALA A 721 -10.30 0.21 -15.47
C ALA A 721 -10.44 1.57 -16.17
N LEU A 722 -9.52 1.90 -17.09
CA LEU A 722 -9.59 3.13 -17.89
C LEU A 722 -10.73 3.10 -18.91
N VAL A 723 -11.02 1.93 -19.50
CA VAL A 723 -12.19 1.73 -20.38
C VAL A 723 -13.50 1.92 -19.62
N LEU A 724 -13.63 1.33 -18.44
CA LEU A 724 -14.82 1.49 -17.58
C LEU A 724 -15.03 2.95 -17.17
N MET A 725 -13.94 3.67 -16.90
CA MET A 725 -13.96 5.09 -16.59
C MET A 725 -14.42 5.92 -17.80
N LEU A 726 -13.87 5.67 -18.99
CA LEU A 726 -14.31 6.31 -20.25
C LEU A 726 -15.79 6.05 -20.55
N LEU A 727 -16.25 4.79 -20.41
CA LEU A 727 -17.65 4.43 -20.60
C LEU A 727 -18.56 5.13 -19.58
N TYR A 728 -18.10 5.27 -18.33
CA TYR A 728 -18.84 6.01 -17.32
C TYR A 728 -19.02 7.49 -17.70
N HIS A 729 -17.98 8.15 -18.24
CA HIS A 729 -18.09 9.53 -18.72
C HIS A 729 -19.05 9.70 -19.91
N VAL A 730 -19.02 8.75 -20.86
CA VAL A 730 -19.95 8.73 -22.01
C VAL A 730 -21.40 8.56 -21.55
N VAL A 731 -21.66 7.67 -20.59
CA VAL A 731 -23.01 7.43 -20.03
C VAL A 731 -23.53 8.65 -19.25
N GLN A 732 -22.65 9.47 -18.68
CA GLN A 732 -23.02 10.71 -17.98
C GLN A 732 -23.27 11.90 -18.93
N GLY A 733 -23.26 11.69 -20.25
CA GLY A 733 -23.57 12.73 -21.23
C GLY A 733 -22.47 13.78 -21.39
N GLN A 734 -21.24 13.49 -20.96
CA GLN A 734 -20.08 14.32 -21.30
C GLN A 734 -19.66 13.97 -22.73
N SER A 735 -19.98 14.87 -23.66
CA SER A 735 -20.10 14.59 -25.10
C SER A 735 -18.80 14.45 -25.88
N ASP A 736 -17.66 14.26 -25.24
CA ASP A 736 -16.38 14.02 -25.91
C ASP A 736 -15.78 12.69 -25.44
N ALA A 737 -15.69 11.71 -26.34
CA ALA A 737 -14.99 10.44 -26.13
C ALA A 737 -13.45 10.60 -26.21
N THR A 738 -12.97 11.76 -25.77
CA THR A 738 -11.59 12.19 -25.65
C THR A 738 -11.48 12.81 -24.26
N LEU A 739 -10.83 12.08 -23.35
CA LEU A 739 -10.32 12.63 -22.08
C LEU A 739 -8.93 13.12 -22.33
#